data_AF-A0A6I4T3X5-F1
#
_entry.id   AF-A0A6I4T3X5-F1
#
_cell.length_a   1.000
_cell.length_b   1.000
_cell.length_c   1.000
_cell.angle_alpha   90.00
_cell.angle_beta   90.00
_cell.angle_gamma   90.00
#
_symmetry.space_group_name_H-M   'P 1'
#
loop_
_entity.id
_entity.type
_entity.pdbx_description
1 polymer ?
#
loop_
_entity_poly.entity_id
_entity_poly.type
_entity_poly.pdbx_seq_one_letter_code
_entity_poly.pdbx_strand_id
1 'polypeptide(L)'
;MESKVIYRQDMDADPEDFNKQQEFARRSIDHIVADGITDQRKYAGFAVAATSVTEITVQPGRLYSGGKVFNRADEFTRDFTTSLPVVGRKIVSMLVSGQEIETDIRSREFLINEETNQAEPQQVAMEQRRAANLDTVAGEESADPVAPLPGAGYLEIARIELTPAGIASVTMLTGNRVVGAQDLDTRMLSMEAFKARTGPQVQSLSADIAALTAGQASVVSLDMYGRTLGRLAVLEAKADVPQEAVDSSADFLLDDGGSDLTYAGSHVRIEEGMRFPVTASTTGSLQIFDALNPRAKMVNGMLFPAYTLAERMRVGPVTGEVAVSSYSYATHEMVQKTVSRTRIRYGRARRVSSSIAWLKNGLYDAAALAFRRLDEDWAIPVALWNRAQQLHFFRRYRYCWIDTYEEPYWEEVTTDHSVNGTQVAETFLNANDMWLGAVGLNFTSLAEEGPLTLAICETDRGLPQLDKVVGRTTMARADLTVGEVQIPIGPVFLTGGQRYAIVIMTAADHRIGTVAGSAFPEGTFFYVLDGAYQQGDATRDLAFSLHSCQFSAARAVIDLAPLELAGGIADIDVLAPAVIPGSTQLSYEVQIAGTWYPLEGSEDLPLGAGGSLPPLLPFRAVFTGTPDVMPAMSLNGSQIILSRLDKDLTHISDIRTLPGAGSDRIQVTLRLEDFDETTQDCSCQLLTGAAFGTVEEPVSTLDRTVDGDALERVFTFELDAPVTEFRIKTTGHIASALAPFHVAMRKDWAI
;
A
#
# COMPACT_ATOMS: atom_id res chain seq x y z
N MET A 1 3.10 -28.16 35.42
CA MET A 1 1.75 -28.68 35.73
C MET A 1 1.05 -27.64 36.57
N GLU A 2 -0.02 -27.04 36.05
CA GLU A 2 -0.66 -25.84 36.60
C GLU A 2 -1.63 -26.12 37.76
N SER A 3 -2.10 -27.37 37.89
CA SER A 3 -3.03 -27.81 38.92
C SER A 3 -2.64 -29.19 39.43
N LYS A 4 -2.91 -29.48 40.71
CA LYS A 4 -2.62 -30.79 41.32
C LYS A 4 -3.78 -31.25 42.20
N VAL A 5 -4.03 -32.55 42.20
CA VAL A 5 -4.90 -33.21 43.17
C VAL A 5 -4.11 -33.37 44.48
N ILE A 6 -4.74 -33.08 45.62
CA ILE A 6 -4.09 -33.13 46.94
C ILE A 6 -4.58 -34.37 47.68
N TYR A 7 -3.71 -35.37 47.80
CA TYR A 7 -3.94 -36.51 48.68
C TYR A 7 -3.42 -36.21 50.08
N ARG A 8 -4.18 -36.64 51.09
CA ARG A 8 -3.78 -36.59 52.51
C ARG A 8 -3.68 -38.01 53.04
N GLN A 9 -2.87 -38.18 54.09
CA GLN A 9 -2.77 -39.46 54.78
C GLN A 9 -4.16 -39.86 55.31
N ASP A 10 -4.54 -41.13 55.12
CA ASP A 10 -5.83 -41.73 55.52
C ASP A 10 -7.09 -41.16 54.82
N MET A 11 -6.93 -40.45 53.72
CA MET A 11 -8.04 -39.99 52.88
C MET A 11 -8.50 -41.08 51.91
N ASP A 12 -9.82 -41.28 51.81
CA ASP A 12 -10.42 -42.12 50.77
C ASP A 12 -10.29 -41.42 49.41
N ALA A 13 -9.84 -42.15 48.39
CA ALA A 13 -9.53 -41.60 47.08
C ALA A 13 -10.61 -41.99 46.07
N ASP A 14 -11.35 -40.99 45.57
CA ASP A 14 -12.35 -41.21 44.55
C ASP A 14 -11.65 -41.59 43.22
N PRO A 15 -12.12 -42.61 42.47
CA PRO A 15 -11.64 -42.87 41.11
C PRO A 15 -11.58 -41.63 40.20
N GLU A 16 -12.48 -40.65 40.39
CA GLU A 16 -12.48 -39.38 39.67
C GLU A 16 -11.23 -38.52 39.93
N ASP A 17 -10.61 -38.64 41.11
CA ASP A 17 -9.39 -37.91 41.47
C ASP A 17 -8.20 -38.34 40.60
N PHE A 18 -8.12 -39.62 40.24
CA PHE A 18 -7.11 -40.13 39.31
C PHE A 18 -7.37 -39.69 37.86
N ASN A 19 -8.63 -39.53 37.46
CA ASN A 19 -8.98 -38.97 36.15
C ASN A 19 -8.62 -37.49 36.06
N LYS A 20 -8.91 -36.70 37.11
CA LYS A 20 -8.51 -35.29 37.21
C LYS A 20 -7.00 -35.11 37.19
N GLN A 21 -6.25 -36.01 37.84
CA GLN A 21 -4.79 -36.00 37.79
C GLN A 21 -4.25 -36.15 36.36
N GLN A 22 -4.85 -37.03 35.55
CA GLN A 22 -4.50 -37.21 34.14
C GLN A 22 -4.92 -36.00 33.30
N GLU A 23 -6.12 -35.45 33.53
CA GLU A 23 -6.61 -34.27 32.82
C GLU A 23 -5.72 -33.04 33.06
N PHE A 24 -5.32 -32.78 34.30
CA PHE A 24 -4.43 -31.65 34.64
C PHE A 24 -3.05 -31.78 33.99
N ALA A 25 -2.51 -33.00 33.92
CA ALA A 25 -1.27 -33.27 33.22
C ALA A 25 -1.43 -33.01 31.71
N ARG A 26 -2.51 -33.50 31.10
CA ARG A 26 -2.82 -33.31 29.67
C ARG A 26 -3.03 -31.85 29.32
N ARG A 27 -3.83 -31.10 30.09
CA ARG A 27 -4.08 -29.65 29.87
C ARG A 27 -2.79 -28.84 29.98
N SER A 28 -1.94 -29.15 30.97
CA SER A 28 -0.64 -28.48 31.11
C SER A 28 0.26 -28.69 29.90
N ILE A 29 0.24 -29.89 29.29
CA ILE A 29 1.01 -30.17 28.06
C ILE A 29 0.39 -29.44 26.87
N ASP A 30 -0.94 -29.41 26.77
CA ASP A 30 -1.64 -28.69 25.70
C ASP A 30 -1.32 -27.18 25.72
N HIS A 31 -1.23 -26.57 26.91
CA HIS A 31 -0.81 -25.16 27.06
C HIS A 31 0.65 -24.95 26.65
N ILE A 32 1.57 -25.83 27.07
CA ILE A 32 2.98 -25.76 26.64
C ILE A 32 3.11 -25.82 25.11
N VAL A 33 2.29 -26.65 24.46
CA VAL A 33 2.29 -26.75 23.00
C VAL A 33 1.66 -25.52 22.35
N ALA A 34 0.55 -25.01 22.88
CA ALA A 34 -0.11 -23.80 22.37
C ALA A 34 0.81 -22.56 22.47
N ASP A 35 1.40 -22.33 23.64
CA ASP A 35 2.21 -21.14 23.91
C ASP A 35 3.64 -21.27 23.38
N GLY A 36 4.21 -22.48 23.45
CA GLY A 36 5.63 -22.72 23.18
C GLY A 36 5.95 -23.24 21.79
N ILE A 37 4.98 -23.83 21.07
CA ILE A 37 5.21 -24.42 19.74
C ILE A 37 4.32 -23.75 18.70
N THR A 38 2.99 -23.93 18.80
CA THR A 38 1.99 -23.25 17.96
C THR A 38 0.57 -23.60 18.43
N ASP A 39 -0.31 -22.61 18.39
CA ASP A 39 -1.76 -22.78 18.50
C ASP A 39 -2.43 -23.10 17.14
N GLN A 40 -1.76 -22.76 16.03
CA GLN A 40 -2.21 -22.98 14.66
C GLN A 40 -2.14 -24.47 14.26
N ARG A 41 -2.82 -24.79 13.15
CA ARG A 41 -2.75 -26.14 12.56
C ARG A 41 -1.45 -26.31 11.79
N LYS A 42 -0.57 -27.19 12.28
CA LYS A 42 0.71 -27.51 11.65
C LYS A 42 1.00 -29.00 11.77
N TYR A 43 1.89 -29.53 10.92
CA TYR A 43 2.29 -30.93 10.98
C TYR A 43 3.80 -31.11 11.24
N ALA A 44 4.16 -32.27 11.79
CA ALA A 44 5.53 -32.76 11.83
C ALA A 44 5.56 -34.24 11.40
N GLY A 45 6.50 -34.61 10.53
CA GLY A 45 6.51 -35.93 9.88
C GLY A 45 5.58 -35.96 8.67
N PHE A 46 4.82 -37.06 8.50
CA PHE A 46 3.93 -37.28 7.35
C PHE A 46 4.62 -37.11 5.99
N ALA A 47 5.87 -37.57 5.87
CA ALA A 47 6.57 -37.53 4.59
C ALA A 47 5.80 -38.37 3.57
N VAL A 48 5.37 -37.73 2.48
CA VAL A 48 4.65 -38.38 1.38
C VAL A 48 5.63 -38.66 0.26
N ALA A 49 5.71 -39.92 -0.17
CA ALA A 49 6.54 -40.34 -1.29
C ALA A 49 5.77 -41.31 -2.19
N ALA A 50 6.04 -41.27 -3.50
CA ALA A 50 5.54 -42.26 -4.44
C ALA A 50 6.29 -43.59 -4.24
N THR A 51 5.56 -44.66 -3.93
CA THR A 51 6.11 -46.02 -3.78
C THR A 51 5.93 -46.85 -5.04
N SER A 52 4.97 -46.49 -5.90
CA SER A 52 4.78 -47.07 -7.24
C SER A 52 4.34 -46.00 -8.25
N VAL A 53 4.06 -46.41 -9.49
CA VAL A 53 3.54 -45.52 -10.55
C VAL A 53 2.18 -44.92 -10.17
N THR A 54 1.38 -45.60 -9.35
CA THR A 54 0.03 -45.17 -8.95
C THR A 54 -0.16 -45.10 -7.44
N GLU A 55 0.85 -45.44 -6.64
CA GLU A 55 0.74 -45.56 -5.19
C GLU A 55 1.67 -44.58 -4.47
N ILE A 56 1.14 -43.96 -3.40
CA ILE A 56 1.93 -43.20 -2.43
C ILE A 56 1.92 -43.88 -1.07
N THR A 57 3.01 -43.69 -0.33
CA THR A 57 3.09 -44.02 1.10
C THR A 57 3.40 -42.76 1.90
N VAL A 58 2.62 -42.56 2.96
CA VAL A 58 2.76 -41.50 3.94
C VAL A 58 3.34 -42.09 5.21
N GLN A 59 4.48 -41.56 5.63
CA GLN A 59 5.18 -41.98 6.84
C GLN A 59 4.44 -41.53 8.12
N PRO A 60 4.69 -42.17 9.28
CA PRO A 60 4.12 -41.75 10.56
C PRO A 60 4.38 -40.27 10.87
N GLY A 61 3.49 -39.66 11.66
CA GLY A 61 3.55 -38.22 11.89
C GLY A 61 2.59 -37.71 12.97
N ARG A 62 2.71 -36.41 13.25
CA ARG A 62 1.92 -35.69 14.25
C ARG A 62 1.28 -34.44 13.66
N LEU A 63 0.03 -34.22 14.01
CA LEU A 63 -0.72 -33.01 13.73
C LEU A 63 -0.85 -32.20 15.02
N TYR A 64 -0.51 -30.92 14.95
CA TYR A 64 -0.73 -29.93 16.00
C TYR A 64 -1.97 -29.12 15.62
N SER A 65 -2.92 -28.95 16.54
CA SER A 65 -4.12 -28.17 16.30
C SER A 65 -4.70 -27.67 17.63
N GLY A 66 -4.73 -26.34 17.83
CA GLY A 66 -5.32 -25.72 19.02
C GLY A 66 -4.64 -26.20 20.31
N GLY A 67 -3.31 -26.26 20.32
CA GLY A 67 -2.49 -26.77 21.43
C GLY A 67 -2.48 -28.30 21.58
N LYS A 68 -3.38 -29.03 20.91
CA LYS A 68 -3.45 -30.50 21.00
C LYS A 68 -2.54 -31.17 19.99
N VAL A 69 -1.92 -32.29 20.40
CA VAL A 69 -1.12 -33.17 19.53
C VAL A 69 -1.88 -34.44 19.18
N PHE A 70 -2.07 -34.69 17.89
CA PHE A 70 -2.68 -35.90 17.33
C PHE A 70 -1.61 -36.75 16.65
N ASN A 71 -1.52 -38.02 17.00
CA ASN A 71 -0.44 -38.90 16.56
C ASN A 71 -0.96 -40.05 15.70
N ARG A 72 -0.32 -40.28 14.54
CA ARG A 72 -0.47 -41.49 13.75
C ARG A 72 0.88 -42.22 13.73
N ALA A 73 0.88 -43.45 14.24
CA ALA A 73 2.09 -44.26 14.37
C ALA A 73 2.32 -45.19 13.17
N ASP A 74 1.27 -45.48 12.41
CA ASP A 74 1.30 -46.42 11.29
C ASP A 74 1.40 -45.69 9.94
N GLU A 75 2.09 -46.30 8.99
CA GLU A 75 2.13 -45.84 7.62
C GLU A 75 0.72 -45.81 7.00
N PHE A 76 0.52 -44.93 6.03
CA PHE A 76 -0.71 -44.85 5.25
C PHE A 76 -0.38 -44.95 3.77
N THR A 77 -0.92 -45.97 3.12
CA THR A 77 -0.73 -46.20 1.70
C THR A 77 -2.03 -45.90 0.96
N ARG A 78 -1.92 -45.19 -0.17
CA ARG A 78 -3.05 -44.85 -1.03
C ARG A 78 -2.71 -45.15 -2.48
N ASP A 79 -3.56 -45.96 -3.10
CA ASP A 79 -3.52 -46.26 -4.53
C ASP A 79 -4.47 -45.32 -5.30
N PHE A 80 -3.97 -44.71 -6.37
CA PHE A 80 -4.68 -43.79 -7.25
C PHE A 80 -5.07 -44.41 -8.59
N THR A 81 -4.96 -45.73 -8.78
CA THR A 81 -5.33 -46.41 -10.03
C THR A 81 -6.76 -46.07 -10.49
N THR A 82 -7.70 -45.93 -9.56
CA THR A 82 -9.10 -45.54 -9.84
C THR A 82 -9.32 -44.02 -9.96
N SER A 83 -8.28 -43.22 -9.75
CA SER A 83 -8.34 -41.75 -9.70
C SER A 83 -7.43 -41.08 -10.76
N LEU A 84 -6.85 -41.88 -11.66
CA LEU A 84 -6.06 -41.36 -12.78
C LEU A 84 -6.95 -40.56 -13.76
N PRO A 85 -6.47 -39.42 -14.27
CA PRO A 85 -7.16 -38.66 -15.31
C PRO A 85 -7.13 -39.41 -16.66
N VAL A 86 -8.10 -39.14 -17.53
CA VAL A 86 -8.24 -39.85 -18.81
C VAL A 86 -7.36 -39.22 -19.91
N VAL A 87 -7.24 -37.90 -19.95
CA VAL A 87 -6.53 -37.16 -21.00
C VAL A 87 -5.60 -36.07 -20.42
N GLY A 88 -6.10 -35.29 -19.46
CA GLY A 88 -5.41 -34.15 -18.85
C GLY A 88 -4.58 -34.51 -17.62
N ARG A 89 -4.38 -33.53 -16.74
CA ARG A 89 -3.71 -33.70 -15.46
C ARG A 89 -4.66 -33.39 -14.32
N LYS A 90 -4.35 -33.88 -13.12
CA LYS A 90 -5.20 -33.67 -11.93
C LYS A 90 -4.33 -33.58 -10.68
N ILE A 91 -4.63 -32.63 -9.80
CA ILE A 91 -3.95 -32.53 -8.50
C ILE A 91 -4.82 -33.20 -7.42
N VAL A 92 -4.20 -34.05 -6.63
CA VAL A 92 -4.77 -34.64 -5.42
C VAL A 92 -4.07 -34.06 -4.20
N SER A 93 -4.83 -33.49 -3.28
CA SER A 93 -4.33 -32.97 -2.03
C SER A 93 -4.42 -34.02 -0.94
N MET A 94 -3.30 -34.26 -0.25
CA MET A 94 -3.25 -35.09 0.95
C MET A 94 -3.57 -34.22 2.17
N LEU A 95 -4.58 -34.64 2.92
CA LEU A 95 -5.13 -33.92 4.06
C LEU A 95 -4.93 -34.71 5.34
N VAL A 96 -4.73 -33.99 6.45
CA VAL A 96 -4.71 -34.56 7.80
C VAL A 96 -5.76 -33.88 8.68
N SER A 97 -6.46 -34.67 9.50
CA SER A 97 -7.39 -34.20 10.53
C SER A 97 -7.16 -34.93 11.85
N GLY A 98 -7.58 -34.32 12.97
CA GLY A 98 -7.43 -34.86 14.31
C GLY A 98 -8.75 -35.33 14.88
N GLN A 99 -8.78 -36.52 15.48
CA GLN A 99 -9.93 -37.04 16.22
C GLN A 99 -9.48 -37.66 17.56
N GLU A 100 -10.35 -37.59 18.57
CA GLU A 100 -10.18 -38.32 19.82
C GLU A 100 -10.97 -39.63 19.71
N ILE A 101 -10.30 -40.76 19.86
CA ILE A 101 -10.90 -42.09 19.76
C ILE A 101 -10.69 -42.84 21.07
N GLU A 102 -11.68 -43.62 21.47
CA GLU A 102 -11.56 -44.58 22.55
C GLU A 102 -11.17 -45.94 21.98
N THR A 103 -10.06 -46.49 22.44
CA THR A 103 -9.44 -47.73 21.96
C THR A 103 -9.16 -48.67 23.14
N ASP A 104 -8.62 -49.86 22.84
CA ASP A 104 -8.30 -50.88 23.85
C ASP A 104 -9.54 -51.35 24.65
N ILE A 105 -10.55 -51.85 23.94
CA ILE A 105 -11.78 -52.40 24.55
C ILE A 105 -11.44 -53.69 25.30
N ARG A 106 -11.67 -53.70 26.61
CA ARG A 106 -11.45 -54.85 27.49
C ARG A 106 -12.67 -55.07 28.37
N SER A 107 -12.89 -56.32 28.79
CA SER A 107 -13.93 -56.62 29.77
C SER A 107 -13.45 -56.23 31.18
N ARG A 108 -14.28 -55.49 31.91
CA ARG A 108 -14.08 -55.10 33.31
C ARG A 108 -15.32 -55.44 34.12
N GLU A 109 -15.10 -55.94 35.33
CA GLU A 109 -16.19 -56.20 36.28
C GLU A 109 -16.58 -54.90 36.99
N PHE A 110 -17.86 -54.55 36.94
CA PHE A 110 -18.44 -53.41 37.65
C PHE A 110 -19.31 -53.92 38.79
N LEU A 111 -19.15 -53.35 39.97
CA LEU A 111 -20.00 -53.64 41.13
C LEU A 111 -21.37 -53.00 40.94
N ILE A 112 -22.44 -53.80 40.93
CA ILE A 112 -23.83 -53.30 40.76
C ILE A 112 -24.49 -53.10 42.12
N ASN A 113 -24.11 -53.89 43.12
CA ASN A 113 -24.69 -53.82 44.46
C ASN A 113 -23.59 -53.95 45.53
N GLU A 114 -23.44 -52.89 46.31
CA GLU A 114 -22.43 -52.72 47.34
C GLU A 114 -22.71 -53.57 48.59
N GLU A 115 -23.98 -53.91 48.87
CA GLU A 115 -24.37 -54.73 50.03
C GLU A 115 -24.20 -56.25 49.79
N THR A 116 -24.30 -56.70 48.53
CA THR A 116 -24.19 -58.13 48.15
C THR A 116 -22.90 -58.50 47.44
N ASN A 117 -22.03 -57.52 47.15
CA ASN A 117 -20.81 -57.67 46.35
C ASN A 117 -21.05 -58.30 44.96
N GLN A 118 -22.22 -58.06 44.36
CA GLN A 118 -22.55 -58.59 43.04
C GLN A 118 -21.90 -57.72 41.95
N ALA A 119 -21.10 -58.33 41.08
CA ALA A 119 -20.43 -57.67 39.95
C ALA A 119 -20.84 -58.26 38.60
N GLU A 120 -20.87 -57.42 37.56
CA GLU A 120 -21.14 -57.82 36.18
C GLU A 120 -20.01 -57.36 35.23
N PRO A 121 -19.55 -58.23 34.31
CA PRO A 121 -18.57 -57.84 33.31
C PRO A 121 -19.20 -56.96 32.21
N GLN A 122 -18.66 -55.76 32.01
CA GLN A 122 -18.99 -54.89 30.90
C GLN A 122 -17.76 -54.69 29.99
N GLN A 123 -17.98 -54.52 28.69
CA GLN A 123 -16.90 -54.15 27.77
C GLN A 123 -16.75 -52.64 27.75
N VAL A 124 -15.58 -52.16 28.15
CA VAL A 124 -15.27 -50.73 28.23
C VAL A 124 -13.94 -50.44 27.55
N ALA A 125 -13.85 -49.30 26.89
CA ALA A 125 -12.60 -48.82 26.32
C ALA A 125 -11.66 -48.35 27.45
N MET A 126 -10.40 -48.78 27.40
CA MET A 126 -9.42 -48.50 28.45
C MET A 126 -8.43 -47.40 28.08
N GLU A 127 -8.41 -46.95 26.82
CA GLU A 127 -7.48 -45.92 26.33
C GLU A 127 -8.25 -44.86 25.53
N GLN A 128 -8.04 -43.58 25.84
CA GLN A 128 -8.45 -42.49 24.96
C GLN A 128 -7.22 -41.94 24.24
N ARG A 129 -7.23 -41.99 22.90
CA ARG A 129 -6.11 -41.59 22.06
C ARG A 129 -6.49 -40.46 21.11
N ARG A 130 -5.62 -39.45 21.00
CA ARG A 130 -5.66 -38.45 19.93
C ARG A 130 -5.01 -39.00 18.66
N ALA A 131 -5.82 -39.44 17.71
CA ALA A 131 -5.39 -40.02 16.45
C ALA A 131 -5.43 -38.99 15.32
N ALA A 132 -4.41 -39.01 14.46
CA ALA A 132 -4.42 -38.25 13.21
C ALA A 132 -4.90 -39.15 12.07
N ASN A 133 -5.90 -38.67 11.33
CA ASN A 133 -6.45 -39.32 10.15
C ASN A 133 -5.88 -38.67 8.90
N LEU A 134 -5.58 -39.51 7.91
CA LEU A 134 -5.15 -39.07 6.59
C LEU A 134 -6.25 -39.37 5.58
N ASP A 135 -6.51 -38.40 4.71
CA ASP A 135 -7.49 -38.53 3.63
C ASP A 135 -6.98 -37.82 2.37
N THR A 136 -7.52 -38.17 1.22
CA THR A 136 -7.15 -37.58 -0.08
C THR A 136 -8.36 -36.97 -0.74
N VAL A 137 -8.23 -35.70 -1.15
CA VAL A 137 -9.25 -35.02 -1.95
C VAL A 137 -8.69 -34.77 -3.33
N ALA A 138 -9.41 -35.24 -4.34
CA ALA A 138 -8.98 -35.19 -5.73
C ALA A 138 -9.66 -34.01 -6.44
N GLY A 139 -8.88 -33.13 -7.08
CA GLY A 139 -9.39 -31.99 -7.83
C GLY A 139 -10.01 -32.34 -9.17
N GLU A 140 -10.29 -31.34 -10.00
CA GLU A 140 -10.80 -31.56 -11.36
C GLU A 140 -9.66 -31.83 -12.36
N GLU A 141 -9.99 -32.54 -13.44
CA GLU A 141 -9.07 -32.80 -14.54
C GLU A 141 -8.97 -31.57 -15.45
N SER A 142 -7.76 -31.07 -15.69
CA SER A 142 -7.50 -29.88 -16.53
C SER A 142 -6.12 -29.99 -17.18
N ALA A 143 -5.88 -29.23 -18.25
CA ALA A 143 -4.54 -29.08 -18.83
C ALA A 143 -3.58 -28.37 -17.85
N ASP A 144 -4.10 -27.41 -17.10
CA ASP A 144 -3.44 -26.72 -15.98
C ASP A 144 -4.24 -27.00 -14.69
N PRO A 145 -3.93 -28.10 -13.98
CA PRO A 145 -4.72 -28.51 -12.83
C PRO A 145 -4.50 -27.59 -11.63
N VAL A 146 -5.59 -27.24 -10.94
CA VAL A 146 -5.56 -26.46 -9.70
C VAL A 146 -5.75 -27.40 -8.51
N ALA A 147 -5.03 -27.15 -7.41
CA ALA A 147 -5.18 -27.93 -6.19
C ALA A 147 -6.56 -27.67 -5.53
N PRO A 148 -7.26 -28.72 -5.06
CA PRO A 148 -8.54 -28.54 -4.37
C PRO A 148 -8.36 -27.77 -3.05
N LEU A 149 -9.30 -26.90 -2.73
CA LEU A 149 -9.32 -26.17 -1.46
C LEU A 149 -9.72 -27.10 -0.30
N PRO A 150 -8.88 -27.28 0.74
CA PRO A 150 -9.24 -28.10 1.89
C PRO A 150 -10.38 -27.45 2.70
N GLY A 151 -11.36 -28.26 3.12
CA GLY A 151 -12.47 -27.79 3.95
C GLY A 151 -12.05 -27.38 5.37
N ALA A 152 -12.90 -26.61 6.05
CA ALA A 152 -12.68 -26.18 7.42
C ALA A 152 -12.58 -27.40 8.37
N GLY A 153 -11.37 -27.70 8.85
CA GLY A 153 -11.11 -28.89 9.68
C GLY A 153 -9.87 -29.68 9.28
N TYR A 154 -9.46 -29.54 8.02
CA TYR A 154 -8.35 -30.29 7.43
C TYR A 154 -7.10 -29.42 7.26
N LEU A 155 -5.93 -30.03 7.35
CA LEU A 155 -4.64 -29.41 7.02
C LEU A 155 -4.04 -30.12 5.81
N GLU A 156 -3.72 -29.36 4.76
CA GLU A 156 -3.05 -29.89 3.57
C GLU A 156 -1.56 -30.11 3.83
N ILE A 157 -1.06 -31.33 3.59
CA ILE A 157 0.34 -31.71 3.84
C ILE A 157 1.16 -31.89 2.55
N ALA A 158 0.53 -32.34 1.46
CA ALA A 158 1.18 -32.56 0.18
C ALA A 158 0.21 -32.43 -0.99
N ARG A 159 0.74 -32.07 -2.16
CA ARG A 159 0.05 -32.08 -3.46
C ARG A 159 0.68 -33.13 -4.34
N ILE A 160 -0.16 -34.01 -4.89
CA ILE A 160 0.22 -35.09 -5.80
C ILE A 160 -0.33 -34.76 -7.18
N GLU A 161 0.54 -34.59 -8.17
CA GLU A 161 0.14 -34.40 -9.56
C GLU A 161 -0.01 -35.76 -10.24
N LEU A 162 -1.20 -36.04 -10.76
CA LEU A 162 -1.52 -37.23 -11.53
C LEU A 162 -1.62 -36.90 -13.01
N THR A 163 -1.11 -37.81 -13.83
CA THR A 163 -1.23 -37.84 -15.30
C THR A 163 -1.85 -39.18 -15.71
N PRO A 164 -2.29 -39.35 -16.97
CA PRO A 164 -2.85 -40.64 -17.42
C PRO A 164 -1.84 -41.80 -17.32
N ALA A 165 -0.54 -41.50 -17.21
CA ALA A 165 0.53 -42.48 -17.03
C ALA A 165 0.84 -42.82 -15.56
N GLY A 166 0.28 -42.10 -14.58
CA GLY A 166 0.60 -42.26 -13.16
C GLY A 166 0.97 -40.94 -12.46
N ILE A 167 1.60 -41.06 -11.30
CA ILE A 167 2.07 -39.94 -10.47
C ILE A 167 3.23 -39.23 -11.18
N ALA A 168 3.06 -37.95 -11.50
CA ALA A 168 4.09 -37.11 -12.10
C ALA A 168 4.99 -36.44 -11.05
N SER A 169 4.41 -35.93 -9.97
CA SER A 169 5.16 -35.26 -8.92
C SER A 169 4.45 -35.33 -7.56
N VAL A 170 5.22 -35.32 -6.48
CA VAL A 170 4.74 -35.19 -5.09
C VAL A 170 5.44 -34.01 -4.45
N THR A 171 4.68 -32.98 -4.08
CA THR A 171 5.20 -31.75 -3.50
C THR A 171 4.66 -31.54 -2.09
N MET A 172 5.54 -31.54 -1.09
CA MET A 172 5.17 -31.27 0.30
C MET A 172 4.88 -29.78 0.53
N LEU A 173 3.85 -29.43 1.30
CA LEU A 173 3.60 -28.05 1.71
C LEU A 173 4.43 -27.70 2.94
N THR A 174 5.58 -27.07 2.72
CA THR A 174 6.52 -26.69 3.80
C THR A 174 5.99 -25.56 4.68
N GLY A 175 5.11 -24.69 4.17
CA GLY A 175 4.49 -23.61 4.97
C GLY A 175 3.58 -24.12 6.10
N ASN A 176 3.08 -25.35 5.99
CA ASN A 176 2.22 -25.99 6.99
C ASN A 176 3.00 -26.86 7.99
N ARG A 177 4.33 -26.95 7.85
CA ARG A 177 5.20 -27.74 8.72
C ARG A 177 5.57 -26.95 9.99
N VAL A 178 5.63 -27.62 11.14
CA VAL A 178 6.24 -27.07 12.36
C VAL A 178 7.75 -26.99 12.17
N VAL A 179 8.32 -25.80 12.42
CA VAL A 179 9.76 -25.60 12.42
C VAL A 179 10.33 -26.03 13.76
N GLY A 180 11.37 -26.86 13.76
CA GLY A 180 12.00 -27.31 15.00
C GLY A 180 12.78 -26.18 15.68
N ALA A 181 12.84 -26.20 17.02
CA ALA A 181 13.69 -25.27 17.78
C ALA A 181 15.17 -25.35 17.37
N GLN A 182 15.65 -26.54 16.95
CA GLN A 182 16.99 -26.72 16.41
C GLN A 182 17.19 -26.08 15.03
N ASP A 183 16.16 -26.05 14.18
CA ASP A 183 16.23 -25.36 12.88
C ASP A 183 16.23 -23.84 13.08
N LEU A 184 15.46 -23.36 14.07
CA LEU A 184 15.51 -21.96 14.51
C LEU A 184 16.89 -21.61 15.10
N ASP A 185 17.44 -22.48 15.94
CA ASP A 185 18.79 -22.35 16.50
C ASP A 185 19.86 -22.39 15.40
N THR A 186 19.73 -23.25 14.39
CA THR A 186 20.66 -23.30 13.24
C THR A 186 20.59 -22.01 12.40
N ARG A 187 19.38 -21.45 12.22
CA ARG A 187 19.22 -20.14 11.59
C ARG A 187 19.84 -19.03 12.45
N MET A 188 19.63 -19.08 13.77
CA MET A 188 20.23 -18.13 14.71
C MET A 188 21.76 -18.24 14.69
N LEU A 189 22.32 -19.45 14.75
CA LEU A 189 23.74 -19.74 14.58
C LEU A 189 24.28 -19.27 13.23
N SER A 190 23.50 -19.33 12.14
CA SER A 190 23.93 -18.79 10.85
C SER A 190 24.01 -17.26 10.87
N MET A 191 23.09 -16.59 11.57
CA MET A 191 23.10 -15.15 11.80
C MET A 191 24.23 -14.75 12.77
N GLU A 192 24.46 -15.53 13.81
CA GLU A 192 25.57 -15.36 14.76
C GLU A 192 26.91 -15.62 14.09
N ALA A 193 27.03 -16.61 13.20
CA ALA A 193 28.23 -16.87 12.40
C ALA A 193 28.46 -15.80 11.33
N PHE A 194 27.40 -15.17 10.82
CA PHE A 194 27.53 -13.94 10.03
C PHE A 194 28.06 -12.81 10.92
N LYS A 195 27.45 -12.57 12.09
CA LYS A 195 27.91 -11.58 13.07
C LYS A 195 29.34 -11.83 13.56
N ALA A 196 29.75 -13.08 13.71
CA ALA A 196 31.08 -13.48 14.14
C ALA A 196 32.11 -13.50 13.00
N ARG A 197 31.69 -13.43 11.72
CA ARG A 197 32.60 -13.20 10.58
C ARG A 197 32.73 -11.71 10.27
N THR A 198 31.62 -11.00 10.26
CA THR A 198 31.56 -9.56 9.99
C THR A 198 32.08 -8.75 11.18
N GLY A 199 31.81 -9.20 12.41
CA GLY A 199 32.23 -8.55 13.66
C GLY A 199 33.75 -8.39 13.77
N PRO A 200 34.56 -9.44 13.57
CA PRO A 200 36.01 -9.32 13.52
C PRO A 200 36.53 -8.55 12.32
N GLN A 201 35.81 -8.48 11.20
CA GLN A 201 36.21 -7.64 10.05
C GLN A 201 35.93 -6.16 10.31
N VAL A 202 34.83 -5.83 10.99
CA VAL A 202 34.48 -4.48 11.44
C VAL A 202 35.35 -4.06 12.64
N GLN A 203 35.66 -4.99 13.54
CA GLN A 203 36.62 -4.77 14.63
C GLN A 203 38.06 -4.71 14.12
N SER A 204 38.44 -5.53 13.14
CA SER A 204 39.72 -5.40 12.42
C SER A 204 39.78 -4.08 11.69
N LEU A 205 38.69 -3.62 11.06
CA LEU A 205 38.63 -2.26 10.54
C LEU A 205 38.84 -1.24 11.65
N SER A 206 38.22 -1.37 12.82
CA SER A 206 38.47 -0.46 13.95
C SER A 206 39.90 -0.56 14.53
N ALA A 207 40.52 -1.74 14.50
CA ALA A 207 41.87 -1.99 15.02
C ALA A 207 42.96 -1.65 14.00
N ASP A 208 42.70 -1.82 12.71
CA ASP A 208 43.50 -1.37 11.57
C ASP A 208 43.35 0.14 11.42
N ILE A 209 42.17 0.71 11.68
CA ILE A 209 41.95 2.16 11.85
C ILE A 209 42.72 2.63 13.08
N ALA A 210 42.67 1.97 14.23
CA ALA A 210 43.42 2.36 15.44
C ALA A 210 44.94 2.21 15.26
N ALA A 211 45.41 1.19 14.53
CA ALA A 211 46.80 1.01 14.16
C ALA A 211 47.25 2.01 13.08
N LEU A 212 46.37 2.37 12.13
CA LEU A 212 46.53 3.56 11.28
C LEU A 212 46.61 4.81 12.15
N THR A 213 45.74 4.97 13.14
CA THR A 213 45.65 6.16 14.00
C THR A 213 46.94 6.33 14.82
N ALA A 214 47.49 5.22 15.34
CA ALA A 214 48.76 5.20 16.07
C ALA A 214 49.99 5.38 15.14
N GLY A 215 49.92 4.91 13.89
CA GLY A 215 50.99 5.03 12.89
C GLY A 215 50.95 6.29 12.03
N GLN A 216 49.83 7.01 11.97
CA GLN A 216 49.56 8.12 11.03
C GLN A 216 49.41 9.49 11.66
N ALA A 217 49.63 9.62 12.97
CA ALA A 217 49.77 10.93 13.62
C ALA A 217 50.82 11.85 12.93
N SER A 218 51.68 11.31 12.06
CA SER A 218 52.63 12.08 11.24
C SER A 218 52.41 12.06 9.72
N VAL A 219 51.37 11.40 9.15
CA VAL A 219 51.28 11.20 7.67
C VAL A 219 49.93 11.53 7.04
N VAL A 220 48.81 11.52 7.77
CA VAL A 220 47.49 11.85 7.22
C VAL A 220 46.96 13.14 7.86
N SER A 221 46.55 14.10 7.03
CA SER A 221 45.96 15.35 7.53
C SER A 221 44.59 15.09 8.17
N LEU A 222 44.28 15.81 9.27
CA LEU A 222 42.94 15.81 9.90
C LEU A 222 41.80 16.01 8.89
N ASP A 223 42.06 16.74 7.80
CA ASP A 223 41.13 16.92 6.67
C ASP A 223 40.80 15.62 5.94
N MET A 224 41.75 14.69 5.72
CA MET A 224 41.44 13.41 5.07
C MET A 224 40.57 12.51 5.96
N TYR A 225 40.78 12.54 7.28
CA TYR A 225 39.96 11.80 8.25
C TYR A 225 38.53 12.35 8.31
N GLY A 226 38.38 13.68 8.39
CA GLY A 226 37.08 14.34 8.31
C GLY A 226 36.31 14.02 7.02
N ARG A 227 37.01 13.94 5.87
CA ARG A 227 36.39 13.53 4.61
C ARG A 227 35.90 12.08 4.60
N THR A 228 36.57 11.18 5.32
CA THR A 228 36.08 9.80 5.48
C THR A 228 34.84 9.74 6.34
N LEU A 229 34.79 10.49 7.45
CA LEU A 229 33.59 10.61 8.30
C LEU A 229 32.40 11.20 7.52
N GLY A 230 32.61 12.27 6.73
CA GLY A 230 31.55 12.84 5.90
C GLY A 230 31.02 11.90 4.79
N ARG A 231 31.81 10.89 4.37
CA ARG A 231 31.33 9.82 3.48
C ARG A 231 30.61 8.72 4.26
N LEU A 232 31.09 8.41 5.46
CA LEU A 232 30.46 7.44 6.35
C LEU A 232 29.07 7.92 6.77
N ALA A 233 28.90 9.21 7.09
CA ALA A 233 27.61 9.84 7.38
C ALA A 233 26.53 9.53 6.33
N VAL A 234 26.90 9.53 5.04
CA VAL A 234 25.98 9.20 3.93
C VAL A 234 25.60 7.73 3.93
N LEU A 235 26.54 6.84 4.25
CA LEU A 235 26.29 5.41 4.36
C LEU A 235 25.46 5.07 5.61
N GLU A 236 25.73 5.74 6.71
CA GLU A 236 24.99 5.64 7.98
C GLU A 236 23.55 6.11 7.81
N ALA A 237 23.33 7.26 7.17
CA ALA A 237 21.99 7.74 6.83
C ALA A 237 21.24 6.75 5.92
N LYS A 238 21.93 6.12 4.97
CA LYS A 238 21.32 5.08 4.11
C LYS A 238 20.96 3.80 4.89
N ALA A 239 21.72 3.48 5.93
CA ALA A 239 21.52 2.31 6.77
C ALA A 239 20.59 2.58 7.96
N ASP A 240 20.02 3.78 8.05
CA ASP A 240 19.13 4.24 9.14
C ASP A 240 19.77 4.06 10.53
N VAL A 241 21.06 4.39 10.65
CA VAL A 241 21.79 4.33 11.93
C VAL A 241 21.35 5.50 12.81
N PRO A 242 20.94 5.26 14.08
CA PRO A 242 20.54 6.34 14.99
C PRO A 242 21.64 7.37 15.17
N GLN A 243 21.30 8.65 15.06
CA GLN A 243 22.24 9.76 15.08
C GLN A 243 23.02 9.87 16.41
N GLU A 244 22.44 9.45 17.53
CA GLU A 244 23.09 9.46 18.86
C GLU A 244 24.28 8.48 18.97
N ALA A 245 24.39 7.54 18.03
CA ALA A 245 25.43 6.50 18.05
C ALA A 245 26.69 6.87 17.24
N VAL A 246 26.68 8.00 16.52
CA VAL A 246 27.68 8.33 15.50
C VAL A 246 28.13 9.79 15.58
N ASP A 247 29.42 10.04 15.33
CA ASP A 247 30.02 11.38 15.32
C ASP A 247 29.79 12.14 14.01
N SER A 248 29.13 11.51 13.03
CA SER A 248 28.84 12.09 11.72
C SER A 248 27.37 11.95 11.34
N SER A 249 26.81 12.95 10.65
CA SER A 249 25.41 12.96 10.23
C SER A 249 25.24 13.59 8.85
N ALA A 250 24.21 13.15 8.13
CA ALA A 250 23.85 13.66 6.82
C ALA A 250 22.33 13.79 6.71
N ASP A 251 21.88 14.92 6.22
CA ASP A 251 20.48 15.23 5.96
C ASP A 251 20.31 15.68 4.49
N PHE A 252 19.42 14.99 3.78
CA PHE A 252 19.11 15.24 2.37
C PHE A 252 17.89 16.15 2.18
N LEU A 253 17.24 16.59 3.27
CA LEU A 253 16.24 17.66 3.27
C LEU A 253 15.05 17.35 2.34
N LEU A 254 14.67 16.08 2.30
CA LEU A 254 13.50 15.59 1.55
C LEU A 254 12.21 15.71 2.36
N ASP A 255 12.32 15.62 3.68
CA ASP A 255 11.27 15.81 4.67
C ASP A 255 11.76 16.71 5.82
N ASP A 256 10.87 16.99 6.76
CA ASP A 256 11.14 17.89 7.88
C ASP A 256 11.95 17.24 9.01
N GLY A 257 12.27 15.94 8.94
CA GLY A 257 12.76 15.13 10.07
C GLY A 257 14.16 15.47 10.61
N GLY A 258 14.92 16.33 9.93
CA GLY A 258 16.21 16.86 10.41
C GLY A 258 16.20 18.38 10.64
N SER A 259 15.00 18.96 10.74
CA SER A 259 14.73 20.40 10.74
C SER A 259 13.73 20.77 11.83
N ASP A 260 14.12 21.67 12.74
CA ASP A 260 13.18 22.22 13.72
C ASP A 260 12.50 23.47 13.13
N LEU A 261 11.36 23.24 12.48
CA LEU A 261 10.54 24.30 11.91
C LEU A 261 9.78 25.11 12.97
N THR A 262 9.74 24.64 14.21
CA THR A 262 9.01 25.29 15.32
C THR A 262 9.89 26.20 16.17
N TYR A 263 11.21 26.04 16.09
CA TYR A 263 12.18 26.87 16.79
C TYR A 263 11.99 28.35 16.43
N ALA A 264 12.04 29.22 17.44
CA ALA A 264 11.85 30.65 17.25
C ALA A 264 12.90 31.23 16.29
N GLY A 265 12.45 31.78 15.16
CA GLY A 265 13.31 32.32 14.10
C GLY A 265 13.62 31.34 12.96
N SER A 266 13.13 30.11 13.01
CA SER A 266 13.11 29.23 11.84
C SER A 266 12.16 29.81 10.78
N HIS A 267 12.70 30.09 9.60
CA HIS A 267 12.03 30.74 8.47
C HIS A 267 12.58 30.13 7.17
N VAL A 268 12.07 28.96 6.81
CA VAL A 268 12.55 28.13 5.71
C VAL A 268 11.41 27.25 5.20
N ARG A 269 11.46 26.87 3.93
CA ARG A 269 10.63 25.81 3.36
C ARG A 269 11.50 24.61 3.01
N ILE A 270 11.16 23.43 3.52
CA ILE A 270 11.80 22.17 3.12
C ILE A 270 10.97 21.53 2.02
N GLU A 271 11.56 21.39 0.84
CA GLU A 271 10.90 20.75 -0.31
C GLU A 271 11.96 20.33 -1.34
N GLU A 272 12.48 19.10 -1.22
CA GLU A 272 13.66 18.65 -1.98
C GLU A 272 14.83 19.64 -1.83
N GLY A 273 15.23 19.90 -0.57
CA GLY A 273 16.23 20.89 -0.18
C GLY A 273 15.69 22.00 0.73
N MET A 274 16.60 22.74 1.39
CA MET A 274 16.25 24.00 2.07
C MET A 274 16.03 25.08 1.02
N ARG A 275 14.80 25.59 0.94
CA ARG A 275 14.39 26.63 -0.01
C ARG A 275 13.89 27.86 0.71
N PHE A 276 14.05 29.00 0.05
CA PHE A 276 13.52 30.27 0.52
C PHE A 276 12.03 30.13 0.86
N PRO A 277 11.61 30.66 2.02
CA PRO A 277 10.23 30.66 2.44
C PRO A 277 9.40 31.59 1.54
N VAL A 278 8.08 31.57 1.73
CA VAL A 278 7.15 32.32 0.90
C VAL A 278 6.74 33.61 1.62
N THR A 279 7.06 34.78 1.05
CA THR A 279 6.62 36.09 1.59
C THR A 279 5.13 36.35 1.34
N ALA A 280 4.66 35.98 0.15
CA ALA A 280 3.28 36.21 -0.27
C ALA A 280 2.73 34.95 -0.93
N SER A 281 1.55 34.51 -0.50
CA SER A 281 0.86 33.38 -1.07
C SER A 281 -0.64 33.61 -1.13
N THR A 282 -1.27 33.10 -2.18
CA THR A 282 -2.72 32.96 -2.30
C THR A 282 -3.02 31.49 -2.57
N THR A 283 -3.94 30.93 -1.80
CA THR A 283 -4.46 29.57 -2.04
C THR A 283 -5.91 29.68 -2.52
N GLY A 284 -6.26 28.89 -3.53
CA GLY A 284 -7.62 28.80 -4.07
C GLY A 284 -7.90 27.44 -4.68
N SER A 285 -9.12 27.22 -5.13
CA SER A 285 -9.52 26.02 -5.89
C SER A 285 -9.56 26.33 -7.40
N LEU A 286 -9.41 25.32 -8.27
CA LEU A 286 -9.69 25.47 -9.70
C LEU A 286 -11.18 25.80 -9.89
N GLN A 287 -11.44 26.85 -10.66
CA GLN A 287 -12.79 27.28 -11.00
C GLN A 287 -12.89 27.52 -12.50
N ILE A 288 -14.02 27.17 -13.09
CA ILE A 288 -14.31 27.50 -14.49
C ILE A 288 -14.60 28.99 -14.61
N PHE A 289 -14.06 29.66 -15.64
CA PHE A 289 -14.29 31.09 -15.84
C PHE A 289 -15.74 31.38 -16.22
N ASP A 290 -16.29 30.57 -17.14
CA ASP A 290 -17.69 30.66 -17.58
C ASP A 290 -18.38 29.30 -17.39
N ALA A 291 -19.30 29.25 -16.42
CA ALA A 291 -20.07 28.04 -16.11
C ALA A 291 -21.02 27.60 -17.24
N LEU A 292 -21.34 28.48 -18.19
CA LEU A 292 -22.22 28.19 -19.34
C LEU A 292 -21.43 27.87 -20.61
N ASN A 293 -20.11 27.66 -20.52
CA ASN A 293 -19.29 27.32 -21.68
C ASN A 293 -19.79 26.02 -22.33
N PRO A 294 -20.25 26.05 -23.61
CA PRO A 294 -20.82 24.88 -24.27
C PRO A 294 -19.79 23.77 -24.57
N ARG A 295 -18.49 24.05 -24.39
CA ARG A 295 -17.39 23.07 -24.54
C ARG A 295 -17.07 22.33 -23.26
N ALA A 296 -17.64 22.73 -22.13
CA ALA A 296 -17.40 22.15 -20.82
C ALA A 296 -18.69 21.48 -20.31
N LYS A 297 -18.53 20.40 -19.54
CA LYS A 297 -19.63 19.76 -18.82
C LYS A 297 -19.15 19.41 -17.42
N MET A 298 -19.86 19.95 -16.43
CA MET A 298 -19.60 19.68 -15.02
C MET A 298 -20.55 18.60 -14.52
N VAL A 299 -20.01 17.53 -13.96
CA VAL A 299 -20.80 16.46 -13.32
C VAL A 299 -20.12 16.06 -12.01
N ASN A 300 -20.85 16.09 -10.90
CA ASN A 300 -20.36 15.71 -9.57
C ASN A 300 -19.04 16.41 -9.16
N GLY A 301 -18.83 17.66 -9.60
CA GLY A 301 -17.60 18.42 -9.34
C GLY A 301 -16.42 18.11 -10.27
N MET A 302 -16.56 17.12 -11.16
CA MET A 302 -15.59 16.82 -12.22
C MET A 302 -15.92 17.57 -13.52
N LEU A 303 -14.88 18.16 -14.10
CA LEU A 303 -14.88 18.89 -15.36
C LEU A 303 -14.51 17.94 -16.50
N PHE A 304 -15.41 17.87 -17.48
CA PHE A 304 -15.24 17.15 -18.72
C PHE A 304 -15.33 18.10 -19.91
N PRO A 305 -14.65 17.79 -21.03
CA PRO A 305 -15.07 18.28 -22.33
C PRO A 305 -16.53 17.89 -22.62
N ALA A 306 -17.23 18.70 -23.42
CA ALA A 306 -18.62 18.43 -23.78
C ALA A 306 -18.80 17.04 -24.41
N TYR A 307 -19.79 16.29 -23.91
CA TYR A 307 -20.08 14.93 -24.35
C TYR A 307 -21.58 14.60 -24.34
N THR A 308 -21.95 13.63 -25.17
CA THR A 308 -23.26 12.95 -25.20
C THR A 308 -23.11 11.50 -24.78
N LEU A 309 -24.17 10.88 -24.27
CA LEU A 309 -24.13 9.44 -23.95
C LEU A 309 -24.44 8.63 -25.22
N ALA A 310 -23.61 7.64 -25.51
CA ALA A 310 -23.79 6.70 -26.61
C ALA A 310 -23.81 5.27 -26.07
N GLU A 311 -24.66 4.40 -26.64
CA GLU A 311 -24.66 2.98 -26.31
C GLU A 311 -23.36 2.33 -26.81
N ARG A 312 -22.64 1.70 -25.89
CA ARG A 312 -21.38 1.00 -26.17
C ARG A 312 -21.57 -0.50 -26.26
N MET A 313 -22.43 -1.04 -25.42
CA MET A 313 -22.67 -2.46 -25.28
C MET A 313 -24.13 -2.70 -24.85
N ARG A 314 -24.71 -3.80 -25.32
CA ARG A 314 -26.05 -4.27 -24.95
C ARG A 314 -26.08 -5.79 -24.91
N VAL A 315 -26.67 -6.35 -23.86
CA VAL A 315 -26.87 -7.79 -23.69
C VAL A 315 -28.31 -8.15 -24.06
N GLY A 316 -28.50 -8.59 -25.31
CA GLY A 316 -29.69 -9.28 -25.84
C GLY A 316 -31.07 -8.62 -25.61
N PRO A 317 -32.15 -9.19 -26.17
CA PRO A 317 -33.51 -8.87 -25.74
C PRO A 317 -33.86 -9.63 -24.45
N VAL A 318 -34.70 -9.03 -23.60
CA VAL A 318 -35.21 -9.67 -22.38
C VAL A 318 -35.99 -10.94 -22.73
N THR A 319 -35.62 -12.07 -22.13
CA THR A 319 -36.28 -13.39 -22.34
C THR A 319 -36.74 -14.05 -21.05
N GLY A 320 -36.31 -13.54 -19.88
CA GLY A 320 -36.74 -13.98 -18.56
C GLY A 320 -36.70 -12.83 -17.55
N GLU A 321 -36.88 -13.16 -16.27
CA GLU A 321 -36.81 -12.20 -15.17
C GLU A 321 -36.24 -12.83 -13.89
N VAL A 322 -35.70 -11.96 -13.04
CA VAL A 322 -35.26 -12.31 -11.68
C VAL A 322 -35.84 -11.30 -10.68
N ALA A 323 -36.43 -11.81 -9.61
CA ALA A 323 -36.86 -10.98 -8.48
C ALA A 323 -35.66 -10.74 -7.57
N VAL A 324 -35.22 -9.49 -7.45
CA VAL A 324 -34.03 -9.16 -6.64
C VAL A 324 -34.27 -9.50 -5.17
N SER A 325 -35.51 -9.37 -4.69
CA SER A 325 -35.93 -9.66 -3.32
C SER A 325 -35.90 -11.14 -2.91
N SER A 326 -35.74 -12.05 -3.88
CA SER A 326 -35.80 -13.51 -3.62
C SER A 326 -34.55 -14.08 -2.92
N TYR A 327 -33.52 -13.25 -2.73
CA TYR A 327 -32.23 -13.62 -2.17
C TYR A 327 -32.07 -13.16 -0.70
N SER A 328 -30.95 -13.50 -0.06
CA SER A 328 -30.74 -13.17 1.36
C SER A 328 -30.64 -11.65 1.57
N TYR A 329 -31.43 -11.13 2.50
CA TYR A 329 -31.40 -9.72 2.90
C TYR A 329 -30.26 -9.47 3.89
N ALA A 330 -29.43 -8.46 3.62
CA ALA A 330 -28.33 -8.09 4.50
C ALA A 330 -28.02 -6.59 4.43
N THR A 331 -27.15 -6.13 5.33
CA THR A 331 -26.46 -4.84 5.20
C THR A 331 -25.18 -5.06 4.41
N HIS A 332 -25.04 -4.37 3.28
CA HIS A 332 -23.88 -4.43 2.41
C HIS A 332 -23.01 -3.20 2.64
N GLU A 333 -21.80 -3.42 3.13
CA GLU A 333 -20.76 -2.39 3.25
C GLU A 333 -19.99 -2.28 1.94
N MET A 334 -19.79 -1.05 1.49
CA MET A 334 -19.09 -0.70 0.27
C MET A 334 -18.04 0.35 0.57
N VAL A 335 -16.90 0.20 -0.07
CA VAL A 335 -15.78 1.14 0.02
C VAL A 335 -15.56 1.72 -1.37
N GLN A 336 -15.91 2.99 -1.55
CA GLN A 336 -15.75 3.69 -2.82
C GLN A 336 -14.36 4.31 -2.93
N LYS A 337 -13.63 3.97 -3.98
CA LYS A 337 -12.32 4.54 -4.29
C LYS A 337 -12.47 6.01 -4.74
N THR A 338 -11.49 6.85 -4.39
CA THR A 338 -11.45 8.26 -4.83
C THR A 338 -10.50 8.43 -6.02
N VAL A 339 -10.70 9.46 -6.84
CA VAL A 339 -9.87 9.70 -8.03
C VAL A 339 -8.44 10.09 -7.65
N SER A 340 -7.45 9.53 -8.36
CA SER A 340 -6.03 9.84 -8.18
C SER A 340 -5.72 11.33 -8.35
N ARG A 341 -4.77 11.85 -7.58
CA ARG A 341 -4.32 13.24 -7.70
C ARG A 341 -3.14 13.36 -8.66
N THR A 342 -3.10 14.45 -9.40
CA THR A 342 -1.92 14.91 -10.14
C THR A 342 -1.49 16.27 -9.60
N ARG A 343 -0.18 16.49 -9.52
CA ARG A 343 0.39 17.76 -9.08
C ARG A 343 1.38 18.28 -10.10
N ILE A 344 1.23 19.54 -10.47
CA ILE A 344 2.14 20.26 -11.36
C ILE A 344 2.62 21.50 -10.62
N ARG A 345 3.91 21.54 -10.35
CA ARG A 345 4.60 22.65 -9.68
C ARG A 345 5.51 23.33 -10.68
N TYR A 346 5.22 24.58 -11.01
CA TYR A 346 5.91 25.34 -12.04
C TYR A 346 6.41 26.67 -11.48
N GLY A 347 7.70 26.96 -11.64
CA GLY A 347 8.27 28.24 -11.21
C GLY A 347 9.76 28.18 -10.94
N ARG A 348 10.35 29.35 -10.65
CA ARG A 348 11.80 29.48 -10.47
C ARG A 348 12.28 28.82 -9.18
N ALA A 349 11.44 28.76 -8.16
CA ALA A 349 11.76 28.06 -6.92
C ALA A 349 11.74 26.53 -7.09
N ARG A 350 11.29 26.01 -8.23
CA ARG A 350 11.21 24.58 -8.55
C ARG A 350 12.47 24.10 -9.29
N ARG A 351 13.63 24.65 -8.98
CA ARG A 351 14.89 24.12 -9.51
C ARG A 351 15.13 22.72 -8.94
N VAL A 352 15.35 21.75 -9.83
CA VAL A 352 15.62 20.35 -9.47
C VAL A 352 16.83 20.27 -8.54
N SER A 353 16.68 19.54 -7.44
CA SER A 353 17.76 19.29 -6.49
C SER A 353 18.42 17.94 -6.75
N SER A 354 19.73 17.83 -6.51
CA SER A 354 20.40 16.53 -6.52
C SER A 354 19.92 15.56 -5.43
N SER A 355 19.26 16.07 -4.38
CA SER A 355 18.66 15.27 -3.30
C SER A 355 17.59 14.28 -3.81
N ILE A 356 16.96 14.55 -4.95
CA ILE A 356 15.92 13.68 -5.54
C ILE A 356 16.37 12.23 -5.74
N ALA A 357 17.68 11.99 -5.91
CA ALA A 357 18.23 10.64 -6.00
C ALA A 357 17.93 9.79 -4.75
N TRP A 358 17.77 10.43 -3.58
CA TRP A 358 17.49 9.79 -2.30
C TRP A 358 16.02 9.44 -2.10
N LEU A 359 15.11 10.08 -2.84
CA LEU A 359 13.68 9.73 -2.83
C LEU A 359 13.46 8.28 -3.30
N LYS A 360 14.38 7.72 -4.10
CA LYS A 360 14.33 6.34 -4.59
C LYS A 360 14.75 5.29 -3.56
N ASN A 361 15.27 5.70 -2.40
CA ASN A 361 15.76 4.74 -1.39
C ASN A 361 14.65 4.13 -0.53
N GLY A 362 13.42 4.66 -0.58
CA GLY A 362 12.27 4.12 0.14
C GLY A 362 12.23 4.44 1.64
N LEU A 363 13.08 5.36 2.10
CA LEU A 363 13.08 5.87 3.48
C LEU A 363 12.04 7.00 3.70
N TYR A 364 11.44 7.53 2.63
CA TYR A 364 10.58 8.72 2.67
C TYR A 364 9.20 8.41 2.10
N ASP A 365 8.14 8.99 2.69
CA ASP A 365 6.77 8.94 2.14
C ASP A 365 6.62 9.93 0.97
N ALA A 366 7.11 9.53 -0.20
CA ALA A 366 7.11 10.34 -1.41
C ALA A 366 5.69 10.76 -1.86
N ALA A 367 4.69 9.91 -1.63
CA ALA A 367 3.33 10.15 -2.04
C ALA A 367 2.64 11.16 -1.11
N ALA A 368 2.81 11.09 0.21
CA ALA A 368 2.34 12.11 1.14
C ALA A 368 2.97 13.48 0.86
N LEU A 369 4.29 13.52 0.64
CA LEU A 369 5.01 14.75 0.30
C LEU A 369 4.50 15.41 -0.99
N ALA A 370 4.07 14.59 -1.96
CA ALA A 370 3.60 15.07 -3.26
C ALA A 370 2.10 15.42 -3.29
N PHE A 371 1.21 14.59 -2.76
CA PHE A 371 -0.24 14.69 -3.01
C PHE A 371 -1.08 15.22 -1.84
N ARG A 372 -0.47 15.51 -0.68
CA ARG A 372 -1.15 16.13 0.47
C ARG A 372 -1.57 17.57 0.14
N ARG A 373 -2.82 17.91 0.49
CA ARG A 373 -3.32 19.30 0.45
C ARG A 373 -2.98 20.00 1.77
N LEU A 374 -2.81 21.33 1.72
CA LEU A 374 -2.50 22.12 2.92
C LEU A 374 -3.54 22.04 4.05
N ASP A 375 -4.81 21.77 3.73
CA ASP A 375 -5.96 21.76 4.63
C ASP A 375 -6.42 20.35 5.05
N GLU A 376 -5.60 19.33 4.78
CA GLU A 376 -5.97 17.94 4.96
C GLU A 376 -4.87 17.17 5.71
N ASP A 377 -5.26 16.50 6.80
CA ASP A 377 -4.43 15.50 7.47
C ASP A 377 -4.49 14.20 6.66
N TRP A 378 -3.63 14.11 5.64
CA TRP A 378 -3.49 12.94 4.78
C TRP A 378 -2.07 12.38 4.86
N ALA A 379 -1.96 11.10 5.22
CA ALA A 379 -0.71 10.35 5.23
C ALA A 379 -0.99 8.89 4.85
N ILE A 380 -0.03 8.25 4.19
CA ILE A 380 -0.16 6.84 3.83
C ILE A 380 0.35 6.00 5.01
N PRO A 381 -0.35 4.92 5.42
CA PRO A 381 0.14 4.03 6.46
C PRO A 381 1.53 3.49 6.13
N VAL A 382 2.43 3.42 7.12
CA VAL A 382 3.83 2.97 6.96
C VAL A 382 3.94 1.61 6.24
N ALA A 383 3.01 0.70 6.51
CA ALA A 383 2.97 -0.62 5.88
C ALA A 383 2.79 -0.57 4.35
N LEU A 384 2.31 0.54 3.81
CA LEU A 384 1.92 0.71 2.40
C LEU A 384 2.81 1.71 1.65
N TRP A 385 3.81 2.31 2.31
CA TRP A 385 4.76 3.23 1.69
C TRP A 385 5.43 2.65 0.44
N ASN A 386 5.89 1.39 0.52
CA ASN A 386 6.55 0.73 -0.61
C ASN A 386 5.63 0.61 -1.84
N ARG A 387 4.34 0.33 -1.63
CA ARG A 387 3.36 0.23 -2.72
C ARG A 387 3.09 1.60 -3.33
N ALA A 388 2.81 2.59 -2.48
CA ALA A 388 2.53 3.95 -2.92
C ALA A 388 3.71 4.55 -3.70
N GLN A 389 4.94 4.25 -3.28
CA GLN A 389 6.15 4.70 -3.96
C GLN A 389 6.38 4.00 -5.32
N GLN A 390 5.99 2.73 -5.47
CA GLN A 390 6.07 2.02 -6.75
C GLN A 390 5.10 2.62 -7.79
N LEU A 391 3.94 3.09 -7.34
CA LEU A 391 2.89 3.66 -8.20
C LEU A 391 3.01 5.18 -8.36
N HIS A 392 3.89 5.84 -7.60
CA HIS A 392 4.17 7.27 -7.71
C HIS A 392 5.24 7.52 -8.78
N PHE A 393 4.83 8.17 -9.86
CA PHE A 393 5.72 8.66 -10.89
C PHE A 393 5.98 10.14 -10.72
N PHE A 394 7.26 10.49 -10.64
CA PHE A 394 7.71 11.88 -10.61
C PHE A 394 8.61 12.19 -11.81
N ARG A 395 8.39 13.35 -12.41
CA ARG A 395 9.27 13.94 -13.42
C ARG A 395 9.72 15.31 -12.94
N ARG A 396 11.02 15.57 -13.04
CA ARG A 396 11.63 16.83 -12.63
C ARG A 396 12.31 17.46 -13.83
N TYR A 397 11.67 18.47 -14.42
CA TYR A 397 12.27 19.38 -15.38
C TYR A 397 12.84 20.59 -14.63
N ARG A 398 13.72 21.36 -15.28
CA ARG A 398 14.50 22.44 -14.65
C ARG A 398 13.66 23.41 -13.80
N TYR A 399 12.44 23.75 -14.20
CA TYR A 399 11.53 24.65 -13.49
C TYR A 399 10.11 24.09 -13.32
N CYS A 400 9.90 22.80 -13.66
CA CYS A 400 8.59 22.19 -13.65
C CYS A 400 8.69 20.77 -13.07
N TRP A 401 7.97 20.53 -11.99
CA TRP A 401 7.85 19.23 -11.35
C TRP A 401 6.46 18.68 -11.58
N ILE A 402 6.40 17.44 -12.03
CA ILE A 402 5.15 16.73 -12.30
C ILE A 402 5.15 15.49 -11.44
N ASP A 403 4.09 15.30 -10.66
CA ASP A 403 3.85 14.13 -9.85
C ASP A 403 2.49 13.54 -10.23
N THR A 404 2.50 12.25 -10.55
CA THR A 404 1.31 11.50 -10.98
C THR A 404 1.29 10.14 -10.29
N TYR A 405 0.09 9.61 -10.06
CA TYR A 405 -0.12 8.25 -9.59
C TYR A 405 -0.56 7.37 -10.76
N GLU A 406 -0.06 6.13 -10.84
CA GLU A 406 -0.31 5.23 -11.98
C GLU A 406 -1.78 4.83 -12.12
N GLU A 407 -2.41 4.49 -11.00
CA GLU A 407 -3.79 4.03 -10.95
C GLU A 407 -4.75 5.22 -10.98
N PRO A 408 -5.87 5.17 -11.75
CA PRO A 408 -6.82 6.27 -11.84
C PRO A 408 -7.62 6.52 -10.54
N TYR A 409 -7.60 5.56 -9.62
CA TYR A 409 -8.31 5.61 -8.35
C TYR A 409 -7.40 5.18 -7.20
N TRP A 410 -7.46 5.91 -6.08
CA TRP A 410 -6.81 5.54 -4.83
C TRP A 410 -7.55 4.38 -4.17
N GLU A 411 -6.82 3.31 -3.82
CA GLU A 411 -7.33 2.27 -2.92
C GLU A 411 -7.23 2.67 -1.45
N GLU A 412 -6.34 3.61 -1.12
CA GLU A 412 -6.03 4.00 0.26
C GLU A 412 -6.92 5.14 0.79
N VAL A 413 -7.53 5.89 -0.11
CA VAL A 413 -8.44 7.00 0.23
C VAL A 413 -9.81 6.66 -0.31
N THR A 414 -10.69 6.30 0.61
CA THR A 414 -11.99 5.73 0.28
C THR A 414 -13.12 6.42 1.01
N THR A 415 -14.34 6.17 0.55
CA THR A 415 -15.58 6.60 1.22
C THR A 415 -16.43 5.39 1.51
N ASP A 416 -16.75 5.19 2.78
CA ASP A 416 -17.54 4.05 3.22
C ASP A 416 -19.04 4.30 3.07
N HIS A 417 -19.76 3.25 2.70
CA HIS A 417 -21.18 3.28 2.45
C HIS A 417 -21.84 1.99 2.92
N SER A 418 -23.00 2.09 3.56
CA SER A 418 -23.83 0.94 3.93
C SER A 418 -25.18 0.99 3.21
N VAL A 419 -25.58 -0.10 2.53
CA VAL A 419 -26.89 -0.23 1.90
C VAL A 419 -27.58 -1.49 2.38
N ASN A 420 -28.83 -1.35 2.81
CA ASN A 420 -29.65 -2.49 3.24
C ASN A 420 -30.47 -3.01 2.07
N GLY A 421 -30.44 -4.32 1.84
CA GLY A 421 -31.21 -4.93 0.77
C GLY A 421 -30.78 -6.35 0.47
N THR A 422 -31.35 -6.88 -0.59
CA THR A 422 -30.83 -8.05 -1.29
C THR A 422 -29.92 -7.60 -2.43
N GLN A 423 -29.04 -8.49 -2.87
CA GLN A 423 -27.99 -8.17 -3.82
C GLN A 423 -27.92 -9.18 -4.97
N VAL A 424 -27.84 -8.66 -6.18
CA VAL A 424 -27.49 -9.39 -7.41
C VAL A 424 -26.40 -8.63 -8.15
N ALA A 425 -25.59 -9.32 -8.93
CA ALA A 425 -24.54 -8.70 -9.71
C ALA A 425 -24.33 -9.38 -11.06
N GLU A 426 -23.80 -8.65 -12.02
CA GLU A 426 -23.40 -9.16 -13.33
C GLU A 426 -21.99 -8.65 -13.64
N THR A 427 -21.10 -9.56 -14.01
CA THR A 427 -19.73 -9.17 -14.42
C THR A 427 -19.64 -8.96 -15.91
N PHE A 428 -18.75 -8.07 -16.35
CA PHE A 428 -18.48 -7.84 -17.75
C PHE A 428 -17.01 -7.45 -17.97
N LEU A 429 -16.47 -7.84 -19.13
CA LEU A 429 -15.16 -7.41 -19.58
C LEU A 429 -15.28 -6.02 -20.23
N ASN A 430 -14.55 -5.04 -19.69
CA ASN A 430 -14.37 -3.77 -20.37
C ASN A 430 -13.18 -3.87 -21.33
N ALA A 431 -13.43 -3.95 -22.64
CA ALA A 431 -12.36 -4.18 -23.62
C ALA A 431 -11.44 -2.96 -23.81
N ASN A 432 -11.99 -1.75 -23.84
CA ASN A 432 -11.26 -0.52 -24.12
C ASN A 432 -11.53 0.51 -23.01
N ASP A 433 -10.60 1.45 -22.80
CA ASP A 433 -10.82 2.60 -21.92
C ASP A 433 -12.13 3.31 -22.27
N MET A 434 -12.95 3.62 -21.26
CA MET A 434 -14.18 4.38 -21.46
C MET A 434 -14.58 5.16 -20.22
N TRP A 435 -15.31 6.25 -20.45
CA TRP A 435 -16.08 6.93 -19.40
C TRP A 435 -17.51 6.39 -19.41
N LEU A 436 -17.88 5.57 -18.42
CA LEU A 436 -19.23 5.07 -18.26
C LEU A 436 -20.11 6.16 -17.65
N GLY A 437 -21.12 6.66 -18.36
CA GLY A 437 -22.02 7.69 -17.85
C GLY A 437 -23.34 7.17 -17.28
N ALA A 438 -23.84 6.05 -17.80
CA ALA A 438 -25.08 5.43 -17.34
C ALA A 438 -25.10 3.92 -17.65
N VAL A 439 -25.90 3.18 -16.88
CA VAL A 439 -26.21 1.76 -17.10
C VAL A 439 -27.70 1.64 -17.37
N GLY A 440 -28.07 1.04 -18.51
CA GLY A 440 -29.46 0.70 -18.79
C GLY A 440 -29.82 -0.63 -18.16
N LEU A 441 -30.84 -0.64 -17.30
CA LEU A 441 -31.42 -1.85 -16.71
C LEU A 441 -32.85 -2.03 -17.19
N ASN A 442 -33.22 -3.24 -17.59
CA ASN A 442 -34.59 -3.57 -17.99
C ASN A 442 -35.40 -4.06 -16.78
N PHE A 443 -36.49 -3.37 -16.45
CA PHE A 443 -37.43 -3.83 -15.42
C PHE A 443 -38.66 -4.49 -16.04
N THR A 444 -39.01 -5.70 -15.58
CA THR A 444 -40.22 -6.41 -16.03
C THR A 444 -41.42 -6.07 -15.15
N SER A 445 -41.19 -5.86 -13.84
CA SER A 445 -42.16 -5.30 -12.91
C SER A 445 -41.46 -4.51 -11.81
N LEU A 446 -42.19 -3.61 -11.17
CA LEU A 446 -41.68 -2.76 -10.11
C LEU A 446 -42.54 -2.92 -8.85
N ALA A 447 -41.90 -2.89 -7.68
CA ALA A 447 -42.61 -2.85 -6.40
C ALA A 447 -43.41 -1.54 -6.23
N GLU A 448 -44.28 -1.47 -5.22
CA GLU A 448 -45.02 -0.25 -4.90
C GLU A 448 -44.10 0.85 -4.35
N GLU A 449 -43.16 0.48 -3.46
CA GLU A 449 -42.19 1.39 -2.84
C GLU A 449 -40.79 0.80 -2.80
N GLY A 450 -39.79 1.66 -2.61
CA GLY A 450 -38.40 1.30 -2.28
C GLY A 450 -37.37 1.62 -3.37
N PRO A 451 -36.20 2.20 -3.00
CA PRO A 451 -35.18 2.64 -3.94
C PRO A 451 -34.34 1.48 -4.48
N LEU A 452 -33.60 1.75 -5.56
CA LEU A 452 -32.62 0.85 -6.15
C LEU A 452 -31.25 1.52 -6.09
N THR A 453 -30.26 0.83 -5.52
CA THR A 453 -28.86 1.27 -5.57
C THR A 453 -28.10 0.44 -6.58
N LEU A 454 -27.37 1.11 -7.46
CA LEU A 454 -26.48 0.51 -8.43
C LEU A 454 -25.05 0.95 -8.14
N ALA A 455 -24.13 -0.01 -8.09
CA ALA A 455 -22.70 0.23 -7.95
C ALA A 455 -21.91 -0.47 -9.07
N ILE A 456 -20.80 0.14 -9.47
CA ILE A 456 -19.80 -0.46 -10.35
C ILE A 456 -18.56 -0.71 -9.50
N CYS A 457 -18.08 -1.94 -9.50
CA CYS A 457 -16.89 -2.33 -8.75
C CYS A 457 -15.95 -3.19 -9.57
N GLU A 458 -14.69 -3.26 -9.14
CA GLU A 458 -13.71 -4.21 -9.69
C GLU A 458 -14.05 -5.64 -9.30
N THR A 459 -13.35 -6.59 -9.92
CA THR A 459 -13.53 -8.02 -9.65
C THR A 459 -12.20 -8.68 -9.26
N ASP A 460 -12.27 -9.69 -8.39
CA ASP A 460 -11.14 -10.61 -8.14
C ASP A 460 -11.53 -12.02 -8.58
N ARG A 461 -10.75 -12.59 -9.50
CA ARG A 461 -11.05 -13.88 -10.16
C ARG A 461 -12.50 -13.99 -10.69
N GLY A 462 -13.10 -12.86 -11.09
CA GLY A 462 -14.47 -12.79 -11.59
C GLY A 462 -15.54 -12.61 -10.51
N LEU A 463 -15.19 -12.56 -9.21
CA LEU A 463 -16.14 -12.21 -8.15
C LEU A 463 -16.17 -10.69 -7.93
N PRO A 464 -17.34 -10.05 -7.80
CA PRO A 464 -17.44 -8.63 -7.49
C PRO A 464 -16.82 -8.27 -6.12
N GLN A 465 -16.14 -7.12 -6.03
CA GLN A 465 -15.43 -6.64 -4.85
C GLN A 465 -16.05 -5.33 -4.34
N LEU A 466 -16.90 -5.38 -3.31
CA LEU A 466 -17.57 -4.19 -2.77
C LEU A 466 -16.64 -3.26 -1.99
N ASP A 467 -15.47 -3.73 -1.61
CA ASP A 467 -14.37 -2.93 -1.09
C ASP A 467 -13.64 -2.11 -2.19
N LYS A 468 -13.98 -2.35 -3.47
CA LYS A 468 -13.38 -1.69 -4.65
C LYS A 468 -14.44 -1.08 -5.57
N VAL A 469 -15.34 -0.29 -5.02
CA VAL A 469 -16.38 0.42 -5.79
C VAL A 469 -15.77 1.65 -6.48
N VAL A 470 -16.02 1.79 -7.79
CA VAL A 470 -15.54 2.90 -8.62
C VAL A 470 -16.62 3.96 -8.82
N GLY A 471 -17.89 3.56 -8.80
CA GLY A 471 -19.02 4.48 -8.92
C GLY A 471 -20.30 3.91 -8.32
N ARG A 472 -21.18 4.78 -7.83
CA ARG A 472 -22.46 4.40 -7.22
C ARG A 472 -23.53 5.45 -7.48
N THR A 473 -24.77 5.00 -7.61
CA THR A 473 -25.95 5.87 -7.66
C THR A 473 -27.14 5.16 -7.02
N THR A 474 -28.07 5.94 -6.46
CA THR A 474 -29.33 5.44 -5.92
C THR A 474 -30.48 6.15 -6.63
N MET A 475 -31.36 5.37 -7.26
CA MET A 475 -32.57 5.89 -7.88
C MET A 475 -33.76 5.69 -6.96
N ALA A 476 -34.57 6.75 -6.84
CA ALA A 476 -35.84 6.67 -6.13
C ALA A 476 -36.85 5.86 -6.96
N ARG A 477 -37.82 5.26 -6.27
CA ARG A 477 -38.86 4.45 -6.93
C ARG A 477 -39.61 5.22 -8.03
N ALA A 478 -39.87 6.51 -7.81
CA ALA A 478 -40.64 7.35 -8.74
C ALA A 478 -39.97 7.51 -10.11
N ASP A 479 -38.63 7.35 -10.16
CA ASP A 479 -37.83 7.51 -11.38
C ASP A 479 -37.66 6.19 -12.15
N LEU A 480 -38.20 5.08 -11.62
CA LEU A 480 -38.17 3.77 -12.26
C LEU A 480 -39.46 3.52 -13.06
N THR A 481 -39.30 3.03 -14.29
CA THR A 481 -40.40 2.61 -15.17
C THR A 481 -40.20 1.17 -15.65
N VAL A 482 -41.28 0.51 -16.07
CA VAL A 482 -41.20 -0.81 -16.71
C VAL A 482 -40.58 -0.63 -18.11
N GLY A 483 -39.66 -1.51 -18.48
CA GLY A 483 -38.79 -1.37 -19.65
C GLY A 483 -37.36 -0.97 -19.28
N GLU A 484 -36.60 -0.54 -20.28
CA GLU A 484 -35.21 -0.10 -20.09
C GLU A 484 -35.18 1.29 -19.45
N VAL A 485 -34.54 1.39 -18.29
CA VAL A 485 -34.28 2.66 -17.58
C VAL A 485 -32.78 2.92 -17.60
N GLN A 486 -32.39 4.08 -18.12
CA GLN A 486 -31.00 4.55 -18.06
C GLN A 486 -30.71 5.15 -16.70
N ILE A 487 -29.96 4.41 -15.88
CA ILE A 487 -29.58 4.79 -14.53
C ILE A 487 -28.26 5.60 -14.61
N PRO A 488 -28.26 6.90 -14.27
CA PRO A 488 -27.06 7.72 -14.32
C PRO A 488 -26.15 7.41 -13.12
N ILE A 489 -24.94 6.92 -13.39
CA ILE A 489 -23.87 6.80 -12.38
C ILE A 489 -23.03 8.08 -12.31
N GLY A 490 -23.08 8.88 -13.39
CA GLY A 490 -22.09 9.92 -13.66
C GLY A 490 -20.88 9.33 -14.38
N PRO A 491 -20.10 10.11 -15.12
CA PRO A 491 -18.95 9.58 -15.84
C PRO A 491 -17.92 9.01 -14.88
N VAL A 492 -17.74 7.69 -14.93
CA VAL A 492 -16.74 6.94 -14.18
C VAL A 492 -15.78 6.31 -15.19
N PHE A 493 -14.48 6.45 -14.96
CA PHE A 493 -13.48 5.89 -15.85
C PHE A 493 -13.32 4.40 -15.60
N LEU A 494 -13.42 3.60 -16.66
CA LEU A 494 -13.17 2.16 -16.63
C LEU A 494 -12.00 1.86 -17.55
N THR A 495 -10.97 1.23 -16.98
CA THR A 495 -9.75 0.85 -17.68
C THR A 495 -10.02 -0.33 -18.61
N GLY A 496 -9.51 -0.27 -19.84
CA GLY A 496 -9.60 -1.36 -20.80
C GLY A 496 -8.81 -2.60 -20.36
N GLY A 497 -9.31 -3.77 -20.74
CA GLY A 497 -8.72 -5.06 -20.37
C GLY A 497 -9.05 -5.55 -18.96
N GLN A 498 -9.82 -4.79 -18.18
CA GLN A 498 -10.25 -5.18 -16.83
C GLN A 498 -11.71 -5.64 -16.79
N ARG A 499 -12.04 -6.50 -15.82
CA ARG A 499 -13.41 -6.95 -15.55
C ARG A 499 -14.01 -6.14 -14.41
N TYR A 500 -15.22 -5.64 -14.65
CA TYR A 500 -16.02 -4.92 -13.67
C TYR A 500 -17.33 -5.66 -13.41
N ALA A 501 -17.98 -5.32 -12.30
CA ALA A 501 -19.28 -5.83 -11.92
C ALA A 501 -20.30 -4.70 -11.79
N ILE A 502 -21.48 -4.90 -12.36
CA ILE A 502 -22.68 -4.15 -12.06
C ILE A 502 -23.33 -4.81 -10.85
N VAL A 503 -23.33 -4.14 -9.71
CA VAL A 503 -23.98 -4.63 -8.48
C VAL A 503 -25.25 -3.85 -8.25
N ILE A 504 -26.34 -4.57 -8.01
CA ILE A 504 -27.67 -4.03 -7.81
C ILE A 504 -28.14 -4.44 -6.42
N MET A 505 -28.52 -3.45 -5.61
CA MET A 505 -29.00 -3.63 -4.25
C MET A 505 -30.34 -2.94 -4.06
N THR A 506 -31.31 -3.65 -3.49
CA THR A 506 -32.60 -3.07 -3.13
C THR A 506 -33.29 -3.88 -2.04
N ALA A 507 -34.09 -3.22 -1.21
CA ALA A 507 -34.98 -3.88 -0.25
C ALA A 507 -36.37 -4.19 -0.85
N ALA A 508 -36.63 -3.74 -2.08
CA ALA A 508 -37.93 -3.83 -2.73
C ALA A 508 -38.00 -4.97 -3.74
N ASP A 509 -39.20 -5.48 -3.99
CA ASP A 509 -39.45 -6.55 -4.96
C ASP A 509 -39.48 -6.05 -6.42
N HIS A 510 -38.40 -5.40 -6.84
CA HIS A 510 -38.17 -5.05 -8.25
C HIS A 510 -37.76 -6.31 -9.03
N ARG A 511 -38.34 -6.49 -10.21
CA ARG A 511 -37.99 -7.59 -11.13
C ARG A 511 -37.20 -7.06 -12.31
N ILE A 512 -36.03 -7.65 -12.51
CA ILE A 512 -35.08 -7.25 -13.54
C ILE A 512 -35.07 -8.30 -14.65
N GLY A 513 -35.04 -7.85 -15.89
CA GLY A 513 -34.98 -8.70 -17.06
C GLY A 513 -33.68 -9.48 -17.14
N THR A 514 -33.77 -10.75 -17.50
CA THR A 514 -32.63 -11.62 -17.79
C THR A 514 -32.67 -12.09 -19.23
N VAL A 515 -31.51 -12.50 -19.74
CA VAL A 515 -31.37 -13.18 -21.03
C VAL A 515 -31.04 -14.64 -20.76
N ALA A 516 -31.74 -15.57 -21.41
CA ALA A 516 -31.55 -17.00 -21.26
C ALA A 516 -30.39 -17.52 -22.12
N GLY A 517 -29.64 -18.49 -21.58
CA GLY A 517 -28.48 -19.10 -22.22
C GLY A 517 -27.19 -18.30 -22.01
N SER A 518 -26.10 -18.70 -22.69
CA SER A 518 -24.82 -17.99 -22.69
C SER A 518 -24.82 -16.84 -23.69
N ALA A 519 -25.81 -15.94 -23.59
CA ALA A 519 -25.95 -14.83 -24.51
C ALA A 519 -24.82 -13.80 -24.34
N PHE A 520 -24.21 -13.75 -23.16
CA PHE A 520 -23.02 -12.95 -22.88
C PHE A 520 -21.89 -13.79 -22.26
N PRO A 521 -21.11 -14.52 -23.08
CA PRO A 521 -20.11 -15.47 -22.59
C PRO A 521 -18.90 -14.82 -21.89
N GLU A 522 -18.78 -13.50 -21.96
CA GLU A 522 -17.71 -12.73 -21.32
C GLU A 522 -18.07 -12.26 -19.90
N GLY A 523 -19.32 -12.48 -19.48
CA GLY A 523 -19.87 -12.14 -18.18
C GLY A 523 -20.34 -13.35 -17.38
N THR A 524 -20.86 -13.09 -16.18
CA THR A 524 -21.41 -14.09 -15.28
C THR A 524 -22.35 -13.40 -14.29
N PHE A 525 -23.55 -13.95 -14.17
CA PHE A 525 -24.54 -13.52 -13.18
C PHE A 525 -24.25 -14.11 -11.80
N PHE A 526 -24.31 -13.26 -10.78
CA PHE A 526 -24.12 -13.60 -9.37
C PHE A 526 -25.33 -13.18 -8.54
N TYR A 527 -25.61 -13.98 -7.52
CA TYR A 527 -26.57 -13.67 -6.47
C TYR A 527 -25.98 -14.03 -5.11
N VAL A 528 -26.49 -13.40 -4.05
CA VAL A 528 -26.01 -13.60 -2.68
C VAL A 528 -26.95 -14.52 -1.92
N LEU A 529 -26.40 -15.58 -1.31
CA LEU A 529 -27.10 -16.39 -0.30
C LEU A 529 -26.20 -16.47 0.94
N ASP A 530 -26.82 -16.37 2.12
CA ASP A 530 -26.15 -16.41 3.42
C ASP A 530 -24.94 -15.46 3.54
N GLY A 531 -25.03 -14.29 2.91
CA GLY A 531 -24.00 -13.25 2.95
C GLY A 531 -22.78 -13.48 2.05
N ALA A 532 -22.79 -14.51 1.21
CA ALA A 532 -21.73 -14.79 0.25
C ALA A 532 -22.26 -14.89 -1.19
N TYR A 533 -21.45 -14.45 -2.16
CA TYR A 533 -21.71 -14.71 -3.57
C TYR A 533 -21.68 -16.21 -3.83
N GLN A 534 -22.72 -16.73 -4.46
CA GLN A 534 -22.80 -18.12 -4.86
C GLN A 534 -22.03 -18.37 -6.17
N GLN A 535 -21.81 -19.65 -6.50
CA GLN A 535 -21.24 -20.03 -7.80
C GLN A 535 -22.15 -19.48 -8.90
N GLY A 536 -21.60 -18.59 -9.75
CA GLY A 536 -22.37 -17.80 -10.71
C GLY A 536 -23.26 -18.66 -11.61
N ASP A 537 -24.43 -18.14 -11.96
CA ASP A 537 -25.40 -18.86 -12.79
C ASP A 537 -25.06 -18.69 -14.27
N ALA A 538 -24.44 -19.71 -14.88
CA ALA A 538 -24.06 -19.69 -16.29
C ALA A 538 -25.25 -19.90 -17.26
N THR A 539 -26.48 -20.06 -16.76
CA THR A 539 -27.67 -20.30 -17.59
C THR A 539 -28.48 -19.04 -17.89
N ARG A 540 -28.19 -17.94 -17.19
CA ARG A 540 -28.87 -16.66 -17.36
C ARG A 540 -27.88 -15.50 -17.15
N ASP A 541 -28.02 -14.47 -17.95
CA ASP A 541 -27.29 -13.20 -17.80
C ASP A 541 -28.28 -12.06 -17.54
N LEU A 542 -27.83 -10.98 -16.92
CA LEU A 542 -28.65 -9.79 -16.76
C LEU A 542 -28.82 -9.03 -18.09
N ALA A 543 -30.02 -8.53 -18.39
CA ALA A 543 -30.29 -7.74 -19.60
C ALA A 543 -29.95 -6.25 -19.38
N PHE A 544 -28.69 -5.87 -19.61
CA PHE A 544 -28.19 -4.50 -19.46
C PHE A 544 -27.65 -3.88 -20.74
N SER A 545 -27.54 -2.55 -20.72
CA SER A 545 -26.79 -1.75 -21.69
C SER A 545 -25.81 -0.82 -20.97
N LEU A 546 -24.66 -0.57 -21.59
CA LEU A 546 -23.66 0.37 -21.08
C LEU A 546 -23.63 1.60 -21.96
N HIS A 547 -23.78 2.78 -21.36
CA HIS A 547 -23.73 4.05 -22.07
C HIS A 547 -22.46 4.81 -21.71
N SER A 548 -21.55 4.91 -22.68
CA SER A 548 -20.29 5.65 -22.53
C SER A 548 -20.44 7.10 -22.97
N CYS A 549 -19.54 7.97 -22.48
CA CYS A 549 -19.43 9.34 -22.94
C CYS A 549 -18.76 9.38 -24.32
N GLN A 550 -19.42 10.05 -25.27
CA GLN A 550 -18.88 10.39 -26.59
C GLN A 550 -18.64 11.90 -26.64
N PHE A 551 -17.37 12.30 -26.74
CA PHE A 551 -16.93 13.69 -26.68
C PHE A 551 -17.09 14.39 -28.03
N SER A 552 -17.49 15.66 -27.99
CA SER A 552 -17.83 16.41 -29.21
C SER A 552 -16.62 16.82 -30.06
N ALA A 553 -15.42 16.83 -29.51
CA ALA A 553 -14.19 17.21 -30.21
C ALA A 553 -12.97 16.50 -29.62
N ALA A 554 -11.97 16.18 -30.44
CA ALA A 554 -10.70 15.56 -30.01
C ALA A 554 -9.76 16.50 -29.22
N ARG A 555 -10.04 17.81 -29.25
CA ARG A 555 -9.33 18.81 -28.45
C ARG A 555 -10.33 19.85 -27.93
N ALA A 556 -10.35 20.07 -26.62
CA ALA A 556 -11.16 21.08 -25.97
C ALA A 556 -10.27 22.03 -25.16
N VAL A 557 -10.49 23.33 -25.32
CA VAL A 557 -9.83 24.37 -24.54
C VAL A 557 -10.88 25.01 -23.66
N ILE A 558 -10.66 24.97 -22.35
CA ILE A 558 -11.59 25.47 -21.34
C ILE A 558 -10.86 26.51 -20.50
N ASP A 559 -11.36 27.73 -20.50
CA ASP A 559 -10.81 28.84 -19.73
C ASP A 559 -11.19 28.70 -18.25
N LEU A 560 -10.18 28.82 -17.40
CA LEU A 560 -10.30 28.77 -15.95
C LEU A 560 -10.22 30.17 -15.38
N ALA A 561 -10.61 30.33 -14.12
CA ALA A 561 -10.45 31.59 -13.41
C ALA A 561 -8.98 32.05 -13.46
N PRO A 562 -8.72 33.34 -13.75
CA PRO A 562 -7.35 33.83 -13.85
C PRO A 562 -6.63 33.75 -12.50
N LEU A 563 -5.31 33.60 -12.57
CA LEU A 563 -4.45 33.50 -11.40
C LEU A 563 -3.99 34.91 -11.00
N GLU A 564 -4.20 35.28 -9.75
CA GLU A 564 -3.81 36.60 -9.23
C GLU A 564 -3.02 36.51 -7.92
N LEU A 565 -1.93 37.27 -7.85
CA LEU A 565 -1.15 37.47 -6.62
C LEU A 565 -0.61 38.90 -6.60
N ALA A 566 -0.99 39.65 -5.57
CA ALA A 566 -0.47 40.99 -5.34
C ALA A 566 1.06 40.91 -5.17
N GLY A 567 1.80 41.73 -5.92
CA GLY A 567 3.26 41.73 -5.90
C GLY A 567 3.92 40.70 -6.85
N GLY A 568 3.16 39.99 -7.67
CA GLY A 568 3.67 39.15 -8.75
C GLY A 568 3.84 37.67 -8.39
N ILE A 569 3.57 36.80 -9.36
CA ILE A 569 3.58 35.33 -9.22
C ILE A 569 4.95 34.78 -9.61
N ALA A 570 5.65 34.10 -8.68
CA ALA A 570 6.95 33.46 -8.94
C ALA A 570 6.85 31.94 -9.11
N ASP A 571 5.92 31.30 -8.41
CA ASP A 571 5.62 29.88 -8.54
C ASP A 571 4.11 29.63 -8.55
N ILE A 572 3.71 28.62 -9.31
CA ILE A 572 2.35 28.11 -9.48
C ILE A 572 2.37 26.64 -9.12
N ASP A 573 1.51 26.23 -8.20
CA ASP A 573 1.32 24.84 -7.80
C ASP A 573 -0.13 24.47 -8.05
N VAL A 574 -0.37 23.47 -8.90
CA VAL A 574 -1.69 22.97 -9.23
C VAL A 574 -1.77 21.52 -8.79
N LEU A 575 -2.63 21.24 -7.82
CA LEU A 575 -2.96 19.91 -7.35
C LEU A 575 -4.44 19.64 -7.65
N ALA A 576 -4.73 18.62 -8.45
CA ALA A 576 -6.11 18.29 -8.81
C ALA A 576 -6.31 16.77 -8.89
N PRO A 577 -7.44 16.23 -8.43
CA PRO A 577 -7.85 14.88 -8.82
C PRO A 577 -8.08 14.86 -10.33
N ALA A 578 -7.40 13.98 -11.07
CA ALA A 578 -7.51 13.92 -12.51
C ALA A 578 -7.30 12.49 -13.01
N VAL A 579 -8.02 12.14 -14.08
CA VAL A 579 -7.83 10.89 -14.81
C VAL A 579 -7.31 11.26 -16.20
N ILE A 580 -6.11 10.78 -16.51
CA ILE A 580 -5.42 11.02 -17.78
C ILE A 580 -5.13 9.67 -18.43
N PRO A 581 -6.05 9.14 -19.27
CA PRO A 581 -5.85 7.87 -19.96
C PRO A 581 -4.60 7.87 -20.85
N GLY A 582 -3.97 6.71 -21.05
CA GLY A 582 -2.61 6.59 -21.61
C GLY A 582 -2.38 7.11 -23.03
N SER A 583 -3.43 7.45 -23.78
CA SER A 583 -3.35 8.07 -25.12
C SER A 583 -3.91 9.51 -25.17
N THR A 584 -4.09 10.13 -24.00
CA THR A 584 -4.65 11.48 -23.86
C THR A 584 -3.67 12.41 -23.15
N GLN A 585 -3.92 13.71 -23.19
CA GLN A 585 -3.11 14.71 -22.50
C GLN A 585 -4.01 15.79 -21.91
N LEU A 586 -3.74 16.12 -20.65
CA LEU A 586 -4.25 17.31 -19.98
C LEU A 586 -3.07 18.26 -19.77
N SER A 587 -3.13 19.47 -20.32
CA SER A 587 -2.12 20.50 -20.07
C SER A 587 -2.75 21.77 -19.54
N TYR A 588 -2.05 22.43 -18.62
CA TYR A 588 -2.40 23.75 -18.13
C TYR A 588 -1.56 24.79 -18.85
N GLU A 589 -2.17 25.90 -19.25
CA GLU A 589 -1.49 26.98 -19.97
C GLU A 589 -1.77 28.33 -19.33
N VAL A 590 -0.73 29.18 -19.29
CA VAL A 590 -0.81 30.57 -18.84
C VAL A 590 -0.48 31.51 -19.99
N GLN A 591 -1.09 32.71 -19.99
CA GLN A 591 -0.79 33.71 -21.00
C GLN A 591 0.18 34.77 -20.48
N ILE A 592 1.28 34.99 -21.22
CA ILE A 592 2.29 36.01 -20.93
C ILE A 592 2.57 36.79 -22.22
N ALA A 593 2.49 38.13 -22.15
CA ALA A 593 2.69 39.02 -23.30
C ALA A 593 1.84 38.67 -24.54
N GLY A 594 0.64 38.10 -24.34
CA GLY A 594 -0.28 37.69 -25.41
C GLY A 594 -0.06 36.27 -25.95
N THR A 595 1.03 35.60 -25.58
CA THR A 595 1.34 34.23 -26.00
C THR A 595 0.97 33.24 -24.89
N TRP A 596 0.36 32.11 -25.27
CA TRP A 596 0.03 31.02 -24.34
C TRP A 596 1.20 30.06 -24.22
N TYR A 597 1.61 29.79 -22.98
CA TYR A 597 2.69 28.88 -22.65
C TYR A 597 2.15 27.71 -21.82
N PRO A 598 2.44 26.46 -22.20
CA PRO A 598 2.15 25.32 -21.34
C PRO A 598 3.04 25.35 -20.09
N LEU A 599 2.47 25.00 -18.94
CA LEU A 599 3.23 24.79 -17.71
C LEU A 599 4.11 23.54 -17.82
N GLU A 600 3.67 22.55 -18.59
CA GLU A 600 4.42 21.32 -18.86
C GLU A 600 5.48 21.54 -19.95
N GLY A 601 6.72 21.12 -19.68
CA GLY A 601 7.74 20.96 -20.71
C GLY A 601 8.41 22.25 -21.21
N SER A 602 8.28 23.39 -20.53
CA SER A 602 9.07 24.57 -20.89
C SER A 602 10.48 24.51 -20.27
N GLU A 603 11.52 24.40 -21.11
CA GLU A 603 12.92 24.55 -20.66
C GLU A 603 13.21 26.00 -20.27
N ASP A 604 12.56 26.93 -20.98
CA ASP A 604 12.54 28.35 -20.66
C ASP A 604 11.43 28.64 -19.66
N LEU A 605 11.74 29.43 -18.63
CA LEU A 605 10.74 29.96 -17.70
C LEU A 605 10.29 31.34 -18.21
N PRO A 606 9.17 31.46 -18.96
CA PRO A 606 8.61 32.76 -19.35
C PRO A 606 8.12 33.57 -18.15
N LEU A 607 7.90 32.93 -17.00
CA LEU A 607 7.51 33.61 -15.77
C LEU A 607 8.68 34.49 -15.27
N GLY A 608 8.47 35.80 -15.24
CA GLY A 608 9.54 36.75 -14.93
C GLY A 608 10.37 37.21 -16.13
N ALA A 609 10.01 36.81 -17.35
CA ALA A 609 10.65 37.33 -18.57
C ALA A 609 10.52 38.86 -18.63
N GLY A 610 11.63 39.55 -18.87
CA GLY A 610 11.70 41.02 -18.80
C GLY A 610 11.95 41.60 -17.40
N GLY A 611 12.30 40.76 -16.41
CA GLY A 611 12.78 41.21 -15.10
C GLY A 611 11.69 41.59 -14.09
N SER A 612 10.42 41.28 -14.37
CA SER A 612 9.30 41.55 -13.47
C SER A 612 8.32 40.38 -13.41
N LEU A 613 7.80 40.10 -12.21
CA LEU A 613 6.82 39.04 -11.98
C LEU A 613 5.41 39.55 -12.32
N PRO A 614 4.63 38.84 -13.16
CA PRO A 614 3.28 39.27 -13.52
C PRO A 614 2.32 39.07 -12.34
N PRO A 615 1.49 40.07 -11.98
CA PRO A 615 0.52 39.96 -10.88
C PRO A 615 -0.77 39.23 -11.26
N LEU A 616 -1.08 39.14 -12.56
CA LEU A 616 -2.27 38.49 -13.10
C LEU A 616 -1.88 37.65 -14.31
N LEU A 617 -2.33 36.40 -14.36
CA LEU A 617 -2.11 35.48 -15.47
C LEU A 617 -3.45 34.84 -15.89
N PRO A 618 -3.92 35.10 -17.13
CA PRO A 618 -5.00 34.30 -17.71
C PRO A 618 -4.61 32.81 -17.74
N PHE A 619 -5.56 31.95 -17.39
CA PHE A 619 -5.30 30.53 -17.15
C PHE A 619 -6.33 29.65 -17.86
N ARG A 620 -5.89 28.54 -18.44
CA ARG A 620 -6.77 27.58 -19.12
C ARG A 620 -6.28 26.15 -19.01
N ALA A 621 -7.20 25.22 -19.14
CA ALA A 621 -6.91 23.79 -19.30
C ALA A 621 -7.19 23.35 -20.74
N VAL A 622 -6.25 22.60 -21.31
CA VAL A 622 -6.34 22.03 -22.66
C VAL A 622 -6.43 20.51 -22.54
N PHE A 623 -7.57 19.99 -22.97
CA PHE A 623 -7.88 18.56 -23.00
C PHE A 623 -7.65 18.06 -24.42
N THR A 624 -6.78 17.06 -24.57
CA THR A 624 -6.49 16.42 -25.85
C THR A 624 -6.69 14.93 -25.72
N GLY A 625 -7.46 14.34 -26.62
CA GLY A 625 -7.78 12.92 -26.59
C GLY A 625 -8.48 12.50 -27.89
N THR A 626 -9.43 11.59 -27.78
CA THR A 626 -10.26 11.12 -28.89
C THR A 626 -11.75 11.37 -28.59
N PRO A 627 -12.65 11.26 -29.59
CA PRO A 627 -14.08 11.31 -29.33
C PRO A 627 -14.58 10.22 -28.36
N ASP A 628 -13.85 9.12 -28.20
CA ASP A 628 -14.25 8.01 -27.32
C ASP A 628 -13.67 8.13 -25.90
N VAL A 629 -12.49 8.77 -25.76
CA VAL A 629 -11.79 8.89 -24.48
C VAL A 629 -11.10 10.25 -24.37
N MET A 630 -11.36 10.96 -23.27
CA MET A 630 -10.75 12.25 -22.93
C MET A 630 -10.18 12.22 -21.51
N PRO A 631 -9.22 13.11 -21.20
CA PRO A 631 -8.86 13.36 -19.81
C PRO A 631 -9.99 14.12 -19.12
N ALA A 632 -10.06 13.99 -17.79
CA ALA A 632 -10.97 14.75 -16.95
C ALA A 632 -10.28 15.17 -15.65
N MET A 633 -10.73 16.27 -15.06
CA MET A 633 -10.18 16.78 -13.81
C MET A 633 -11.28 17.25 -12.88
N SER A 634 -11.09 17.06 -11.58
CA SER A 634 -12.01 17.55 -10.56
C SER A 634 -11.69 19.00 -10.20
N LEU A 635 -12.70 19.87 -10.25
CA LEU A 635 -12.62 21.20 -9.65
C LEU A 635 -12.80 21.09 -8.12
N ASN A 636 -13.65 20.16 -7.68
CA ASN A 636 -13.82 19.86 -6.26
C ASN A 636 -12.60 19.11 -5.72
N GLY A 637 -12.11 19.49 -4.54
CA GLY A 637 -10.89 18.92 -3.96
C GLY A 637 -9.59 19.30 -4.69
N SER A 638 -9.64 20.26 -5.62
CA SER A 638 -8.46 20.85 -6.23
C SER A 638 -7.88 21.99 -5.39
N GLN A 639 -6.58 22.21 -5.52
CA GLN A 639 -5.85 23.27 -4.84
C GLN A 639 -4.88 23.92 -5.83
N ILE A 640 -4.90 25.25 -5.86
CA ILE A 640 -3.91 26.06 -6.55
C ILE A 640 -3.24 26.93 -5.49
N ILE A 641 -1.91 26.90 -5.46
CA ILE A 641 -1.12 27.80 -4.63
C ILE A 641 -0.28 28.67 -5.55
N LEU A 642 -0.47 29.97 -5.41
CA LEU A 642 0.39 30.98 -6.01
C LEU A 642 1.33 31.46 -4.91
N SER A 643 2.61 31.58 -5.24
CA SER A 643 3.59 32.03 -4.24
C SER A 643 4.67 32.91 -4.84
N ARG A 644 5.24 33.73 -3.96
CA ARG A 644 6.43 34.53 -4.19
C ARG A 644 7.39 34.31 -3.03
N LEU A 645 8.64 33.99 -3.38
CA LEU A 645 9.70 33.77 -2.40
C LEU A 645 10.08 35.03 -1.64
N ASP A 646 10.48 34.81 -0.39
CA ASP A 646 11.23 35.75 0.41
C ASP A 646 12.69 35.84 -0.05
N LYS A 647 13.33 36.92 0.37
CA LYS A 647 14.75 37.17 0.14
C LYS A 647 15.63 36.55 1.20
N ASP A 648 15.08 36.29 2.38
CA ASP A 648 15.83 35.79 3.53
C ASP A 648 15.36 34.38 3.92
N LEU A 649 16.33 33.52 4.17
CA LEU A 649 16.15 32.16 4.66
C LEU A 649 16.91 31.98 5.97
N THR A 650 16.25 31.38 6.96
CA THR A 650 16.88 30.92 8.20
C THR A 650 16.39 29.52 8.51
N HIS A 651 17.29 28.54 8.45
CA HIS A 651 17.01 27.15 8.81
C HIS A 651 17.67 26.83 10.14
N ILE A 652 16.95 26.10 11.00
CA ILE A 652 17.44 25.58 12.26
C ILE A 652 17.32 24.06 12.21
N SER A 653 18.42 23.34 12.45
CA SER A 653 18.39 21.88 12.57
C SER A 653 17.70 21.43 13.86
N ASP A 654 17.27 20.17 13.87
CA ASP A 654 17.03 19.46 15.12
C ASP A 654 18.31 19.38 15.97
N ILE A 655 18.13 19.01 17.24
CA ILE A 655 19.23 18.89 18.20
C ILE A 655 20.16 17.77 17.74
N ARG A 656 21.43 18.12 17.55
CA ARG A 656 22.49 17.17 17.29
C ARG A 656 23.14 16.78 18.61
N THR A 657 22.94 15.53 19.02
CA THR A 657 23.58 14.95 20.22
C THR A 657 24.80 14.12 19.80
N LEU A 658 25.95 14.44 20.38
CA LEU A 658 27.22 13.73 20.17
C LEU A 658 27.45 12.66 21.24
N PRO A 659 28.04 11.51 20.90
CA PRO A 659 28.38 10.48 21.89
C PRO A 659 29.56 10.90 22.78
N GLY A 660 29.68 10.25 23.94
CA GLY A 660 30.86 10.39 24.80
C GLY A 660 31.01 11.77 25.46
N ALA A 661 32.23 12.33 25.41
CA ALA A 661 32.58 13.58 26.08
C ALA A 661 32.23 14.84 25.27
N GLY A 662 31.62 14.70 24.08
CA GLY A 662 31.41 15.79 23.14
C GLY A 662 32.67 16.14 22.34
N SER A 663 32.58 17.21 21.54
CA SER A 663 33.67 17.68 20.67
C SER A 663 33.77 19.20 20.73
N ASP A 664 35.00 19.71 20.64
CA ASP A 664 35.31 21.13 20.49
C ASP A 664 35.61 21.52 19.03
N ARG A 665 35.57 20.56 18.10
CA ARG A 665 35.83 20.77 16.67
C ARG A 665 34.77 20.14 15.80
N ILE A 666 33.93 20.99 15.21
CA ILE A 666 32.80 20.57 14.38
C ILE A 666 32.98 21.12 12.97
N GLN A 667 32.67 20.32 11.96
CA GLN A 667 32.65 20.76 10.56
C GLN A 667 31.29 20.52 9.94
N VAL A 668 30.73 21.55 9.32
CA VAL A 668 29.44 21.49 8.60
C VAL A 668 29.69 21.74 7.11
N THR A 669 29.16 20.87 6.26
CA THR A 669 29.21 21.01 4.80
C THR A 669 27.81 21.20 4.26
N LEU A 670 27.61 22.27 3.49
CA LEU A 670 26.39 22.55 2.76
C LEU A 670 26.63 22.40 1.26
N ARG A 671 25.74 21.70 0.55
CA ARG A 671 25.75 21.66 -0.91
C ARG A 671 24.75 22.67 -1.46
N LEU A 672 25.26 23.73 -2.08
CA LEU A 672 24.49 24.82 -2.67
C LEU A 672 24.33 24.60 -4.18
N GLU A 673 23.11 24.78 -4.68
CA GLU A 673 22.78 24.62 -6.10
C GLU A 673 22.05 25.87 -6.62
N ASP A 674 22.43 26.34 -7.81
CA ASP A 674 22.09 27.68 -8.37
C ASP A 674 22.67 28.87 -7.60
N PHE A 675 23.79 28.62 -6.93
CA PHE A 675 24.41 29.61 -6.09
C PHE A 675 25.35 30.54 -6.90
N ASP A 676 25.14 31.84 -6.75
CA ASP A 676 25.96 32.91 -7.34
C ASP A 676 26.31 33.95 -6.27
N GLU A 677 27.54 33.89 -5.78
CA GLU A 677 28.13 34.76 -4.75
C GLU A 677 27.98 36.27 -5.06
N THR A 678 27.78 36.64 -6.33
CA THR A 678 27.62 38.08 -6.68
C THR A 678 26.26 38.66 -6.31
N THR A 679 25.24 37.82 -6.16
CA THR A 679 23.85 38.25 -5.90
C THR A 679 23.19 37.55 -4.72
N GLN A 680 23.90 36.62 -4.09
CA GLN A 680 23.37 35.72 -3.08
C GLN A 680 24.42 35.45 -2.00
N ASP A 681 23.96 35.26 -0.77
CA ASP A 681 24.81 34.93 0.38
C ASP A 681 24.30 33.65 1.06
N CYS A 682 25.22 32.86 1.60
CA CYS A 682 24.90 31.72 2.45
C CYS A 682 25.95 31.54 3.55
N SER A 683 25.49 31.47 4.80
CA SER A 683 26.31 31.34 6.00
C SER A 683 25.74 30.28 6.96
N CYS A 684 26.59 29.81 7.87
CA CYS A 684 26.28 28.77 8.84
C CYS A 684 26.87 29.16 10.20
N GLN A 685 26.10 28.95 11.27
CA GLN A 685 26.45 29.19 12.66
C GLN A 685 26.09 27.95 13.49
N LEU A 686 26.77 27.71 14.61
CA LEU A 686 26.31 26.73 15.60
C LEU A 686 25.61 27.43 16.77
N LEU A 687 24.53 26.81 17.24
CA LEU A 687 23.84 27.23 18.46
C LEU A 687 24.15 26.23 19.57
N THR A 688 24.73 26.69 20.67
CA THR A 688 25.22 25.87 21.78
C THR A 688 24.76 26.44 23.14
N GLY A 689 25.09 25.73 24.22
CA GLY A 689 24.80 26.18 25.59
C GLY A 689 23.33 26.02 26.00
N ALA A 690 22.99 26.57 27.16
CA ALA A 690 21.64 26.43 27.73
C ALA A 690 20.59 27.05 26.78
N ALA A 691 19.56 26.27 26.45
CA ALA A 691 18.50 26.63 25.50
C ALA A 691 19.01 27.09 24.11
N PHE A 692 20.25 26.70 23.73
CA PHE A 692 20.86 27.06 22.44
C PHE A 692 20.97 28.58 22.19
N GLY A 693 21.22 29.35 23.26
CA GLY A 693 21.34 30.80 23.20
C GLY A 693 22.73 31.33 22.82
N THR A 694 23.78 30.51 22.88
CA THR A 694 25.14 30.88 22.47
C THR A 694 25.30 30.65 20.97
N VAL A 695 25.78 31.66 20.25
CA VAL A 695 26.03 31.60 18.80
C VAL A 695 27.52 31.51 18.55
N GLU A 696 27.96 30.45 17.88
CA GLU A 696 29.35 30.21 17.50
C GLU A 696 29.52 30.43 15.99
N GLU A 697 30.49 31.27 15.64
CA GLU A 697 30.83 31.58 14.25
C GLU A 697 31.90 30.62 13.71
N PRO A 698 31.90 30.32 12.41
CA PRO A 698 32.92 29.47 11.83
C PRO A 698 34.27 30.21 11.80
N VAL A 699 35.33 29.51 12.17
CA VAL A 699 36.71 30.02 12.13
C VAL A 699 37.24 30.03 10.70
N SER A 700 36.71 29.15 9.83
CA SER A 700 37.01 29.15 8.40
C SER A 700 35.85 28.65 7.56
N THR A 701 35.75 29.22 6.36
CA THR A 701 34.80 28.82 5.31
C THR A 701 35.58 28.51 4.05
N LEU A 702 35.39 27.31 3.48
CA LEU A 702 36.05 26.86 2.27
C LEU A 702 35.01 26.43 1.23
N ASP A 703 35.18 26.95 0.01
CA ASP A 703 34.34 26.60 -1.12
C ASP A 703 35.01 25.57 -2.02
N ARG A 704 34.24 24.56 -2.43
CA ARG A 704 34.65 23.55 -3.40
C ARG A 704 33.59 23.39 -4.46
N THR A 705 33.94 23.67 -5.71
CA THR A 705 33.09 23.32 -6.85
C THR A 705 33.04 21.80 -7.02
N VAL A 706 31.83 21.26 -7.19
CA VAL A 706 31.55 19.84 -7.38
C VAL A 706 30.76 19.66 -8.68
N ASP A 707 30.69 18.42 -9.19
CA ASP A 707 29.99 18.08 -10.43
C ASP A 707 28.58 18.69 -10.50
N GLY A 708 28.26 19.24 -11.68
CA GLY A 708 26.97 19.86 -12.00
C GLY A 708 26.86 21.34 -11.65
N ASP A 709 27.98 22.08 -11.61
CA ASP A 709 28.05 23.51 -11.21
C ASP A 709 27.51 23.77 -9.79
N ALA A 710 27.52 22.75 -8.93
CA ALA A 710 27.16 22.87 -7.53
C ALA A 710 28.36 23.31 -6.68
N LEU A 711 28.10 24.05 -5.61
CA LEU A 711 29.11 24.52 -4.67
C LEU A 711 28.97 23.80 -3.34
N GLU A 712 29.99 23.08 -2.90
CA GLU A 712 30.05 22.61 -1.51
C GLU A 712 30.81 23.63 -0.66
N ARG A 713 30.10 24.26 0.27
CA ARG A 713 30.64 25.20 1.24
C ARG A 713 30.86 24.51 2.57
N VAL A 714 32.09 24.55 3.05
CA VAL A 714 32.55 23.86 4.27
C VAL A 714 32.84 24.90 5.34
N PHE A 715 32.17 24.79 6.48
CA PHE A 715 32.34 25.63 7.66
C PHE A 715 33.03 24.83 8.76
N THR A 716 34.13 25.36 9.30
CA THR A 716 34.87 24.74 10.41
C THR A 716 34.71 25.59 11.67
N PHE A 717 34.31 24.95 12.76
CA PHE A 717 34.13 25.55 14.08
C PHE A 717 35.17 24.99 15.05
N GLU A 718 35.84 25.87 15.80
CA GLU A 718 36.70 25.52 16.94
C GLU A 718 36.10 26.22 18.15
N LEU A 719 35.64 25.44 19.13
CA LEU A 719 34.89 25.89 20.30
C LEU A 719 35.81 26.01 21.51
N ASP A 720 35.49 26.93 22.42
CA ASP A 720 36.28 27.14 23.66
C ASP A 720 36.20 25.95 24.63
N ALA A 721 35.18 25.11 24.52
CA ALA A 721 35.01 23.89 25.28
C ALA A 721 34.22 22.83 24.49
N PRO A 722 34.44 21.52 24.76
CA PRO A 722 33.66 20.47 24.14
C PRO A 722 32.17 20.58 24.42
N VAL A 723 31.35 20.47 23.37
CA VAL A 723 29.89 20.44 23.46
C VAL A 723 29.37 19.04 23.18
N THR A 724 28.35 18.61 23.91
CA THR A 724 27.64 17.33 23.69
C THR A 724 26.38 17.50 22.86
N GLU A 725 25.84 18.71 22.79
CA GLU A 725 24.63 19.04 22.06
C GLU A 725 24.79 20.40 21.34
N PHE A 726 24.35 20.47 20.10
CA PHE A 726 24.31 21.72 19.34
C PHE A 726 23.19 21.70 18.29
N ARG A 727 22.87 22.87 17.73
CA ARG A 727 22.03 23.01 16.54
C ARG A 727 22.80 23.74 15.45
N ILE A 728 22.50 23.43 14.20
CA ILE A 728 23.07 24.10 13.03
C ILE A 728 22.07 25.13 12.56
N LYS A 729 22.50 26.39 12.51
CA LYS A 729 21.74 27.49 11.93
C LYS A 729 22.31 27.84 10.58
N THR A 730 21.53 27.65 9.52
CA THR A 730 21.91 28.04 8.16
C THR A 730 21.12 29.28 7.76
N THR A 731 21.78 30.33 7.30
CA THR A 731 21.14 31.54 6.79
C THR A 731 21.48 31.78 5.33
N GLY A 732 20.53 32.31 4.57
CA GLY A 732 20.71 32.64 3.16
C GLY A 732 20.02 33.94 2.77
N HIS A 733 20.59 34.67 1.83
CA HIS A 733 20.03 35.89 1.27
C HIS A 733 20.06 35.87 -0.26
N ILE A 734 19.02 36.42 -0.92
CA ILE A 734 18.98 36.63 -2.37
C ILE A 734 18.60 38.07 -2.70
N ALA A 735 19.29 38.67 -3.66
CA ALA A 735 18.96 40.03 -4.12
C ALA A 735 17.57 40.10 -4.77
N SER A 736 17.14 39.02 -5.44
CA SER A 736 15.89 38.93 -6.19
C SER A 736 15.26 37.53 -6.12
N ALA A 737 13.94 37.48 -5.94
CA ALA A 737 13.15 36.25 -6.00
C ALA A 737 13.18 35.56 -7.38
N LEU A 738 13.71 36.24 -8.41
CA LEU A 738 13.93 35.67 -9.74
C LEU A 738 15.17 34.79 -9.83
N ALA A 739 16.07 34.79 -8.85
CA ALA A 739 17.28 33.98 -8.87
C ALA A 739 17.51 33.35 -7.48
N PRO A 740 16.64 32.44 -7.03
CA PRO A 740 16.83 31.72 -5.78
C PRO A 740 17.84 30.58 -5.95
N PHE A 741 18.67 30.38 -4.93
CA PHE A 741 19.41 29.13 -4.75
C PHE A 741 18.69 28.23 -3.75
N HIS A 742 19.18 27.00 -3.60
CA HIS A 742 18.74 26.11 -2.52
C HIS A 742 19.91 25.31 -1.97
N VAL A 743 19.76 24.83 -0.73
CA VAL A 743 20.71 23.89 -0.11
C VAL A 743 20.17 22.48 -0.33
N ALA A 744 20.85 21.69 -1.15
CA ALA A 744 20.42 20.33 -1.50
C ALA A 744 20.67 19.32 -0.38
N MET A 745 21.69 19.56 0.46
CA MET A 745 22.12 18.62 1.49
C MET A 745 22.96 19.31 2.56
N ARG A 746 22.81 18.84 3.80
CA ARG A 746 23.65 19.20 4.94
C ARG A 746 24.40 17.96 5.42
N LYS A 747 25.69 18.11 5.74
CA LYS A 747 26.48 17.10 6.44
C LYS A 747 27.22 17.73 7.59
N ASP A 748 27.38 17.00 8.67
CA ASP A 748 28.22 17.39 9.77
C ASP A 748 29.06 16.22 10.25
N TRP A 749 30.21 16.55 10.83
CA TRP A 749 30.99 15.62 11.64
C TRP A 749 31.70 16.38 12.75
N ALA A 750 31.94 15.66 13.85
CA ALA A 750 32.66 16.13 15.02
C ALA A 750 33.93 15.29 15.23
N ILE A 751 35.03 15.90 15.72
CA ILE A 751 36.30 15.22 16.05
C ILE A 751 36.67 15.45 17.51
#